data_AF-A0ABD1MWS6-F1
#
_entry.id   AF-A0ABD1MWS6-F1
#
_cell.length_a   1.000
_cell.length_b   1.000
_cell.length_c   1.000
_cell.angle_alpha   90.00
_cell.angle_beta   90.00
_cell.angle_gamma   90.00
#
_symmetry.space_group_name_H-M   'P 1'
#
loop_
_entity.id
_entity.type
_entity.pdbx_description
1 polymer ?
#
loop_
_entity_poly.entity_id
_entity_poly.type
_entity_poly.pdbx_seq_one_letter_code
_entity_poly.pdbx_strand_id
1 'polypeptide(L)'
;MEAHKRRLLRREILVTSYTYKSHTYEANSYKLLLLISLLTLTLKLLCYISLRLELKHEGSPFSGKHNSYPICIYTDRKICADFKYFEVDINMEMINANPTSSLPPQSQVVQIASPLQHASRHLVEHKKEYLEKCIPLYKIALRGDWNAAKNMVDADKTLLNAAITKEWGTLLHVVAGTKHVHFVDKLLKLLNPCDLELKNFNGNTAFCFAAASGNLQIAAMMIKKNPSLTKIRGGEEATPLYMAVLQGKGDMASYLYPLSRDILEKDDLTTLFFLCIKNDLYDLALRMLQEQSMLALTRDEYDEIGLHILARKPCGLSCRGQWYRQSKIMHSSMDLTPFVQLVGCLWSMLLGQDFDETEMRTFTSQPTQITFDATEVGNFHFVATLMRSYPDLLWEVDAKNRSIMHMAVVHRHSTIFSLIHELGSFKYFIATFEDDEGNNILHYAAKLTPQNKLSLISGAALQMTHELLWFEEVKKIMLLQDIDKRNAKGKTPREIFSEDHKELLTKAESWTKSTANNSMLVSTLITTGVLTATFMIPGGNNKSSGTPNYLQKTAFYVFAVSVACALISAVASILMFLSILISSYAEDECFKSLPFKLLVGMVAQIISITSMMVAFSAAFYITYSYGLTWVPIFISVLSFPSIPLFTFLIFPLWSDIFHSSYFCMYLFRPRK
;
A
#
# COMPACT_ATOMS: atom_id res chain seq x y z
N MET A 1 -37.51 36.32 20.23
CA MET A 1 -37.31 35.23 19.25
C MET A 1 -36.16 35.53 18.27
N GLU A 2 -36.06 36.75 17.74
CA GLU A 2 -34.99 37.14 16.79
C GLU A 2 -33.59 37.30 17.43
N ALA A 3 -33.53 37.74 18.69
CA ALA A 3 -32.29 37.80 19.47
C ALA A 3 -31.71 36.41 19.82
N HIS A 4 -32.57 35.39 19.91
CA HIS A 4 -32.15 34.01 20.18
C HIS A 4 -31.58 33.35 18.91
N LYS A 5 -32.12 33.67 17.72
CA LYS A 5 -31.54 33.26 16.43
C LYS A 5 -30.17 33.90 16.19
N ARG A 6 -29.96 35.17 16.55
CA ARG A 6 -28.64 35.82 16.42
C ARG A 6 -27.58 35.27 17.39
N ARG A 7 -27.98 34.78 18.57
CA ARG A 7 -27.07 34.11 19.52
C ARG A 7 -26.69 32.69 19.08
N LEU A 8 -27.60 31.95 18.42
CA LEU A 8 -27.31 30.66 17.81
C LEU A 8 -26.37 30.81 16.59
N LEU A 9 -26.61 31.79 15.71
CA LEU A 9 -25.70 32.08 14.60
C LEU A 9 -24.31 32.52 15.08
N ARG A 10 -24.20 33.34 16.14
CA ARG A 10 -22.89 33.70 16.69
C ARG A 10 -22.17 32.53 17.36
N ARG A 11 -22.88 31.57 17.97
CA ARG A 11 -22.26 30.34 18.51
C ARG A 11 -21.82 29.40 17.39
N GLU A 12 -22.58 29.25 16.30
CA GLU A 12 -22.15 28.45 15.14
C GLU A 12 -20.95 29.08 14.39
N ILE A 13 -20.91 30.42 14.30
CA ILE A 13 -19.77 31.15 13.70
C ILE A 13 -18.52 31.07 14.60
N LEU A 14 -18.66 31.04 15.93
CA LEU A 14 -17.53 30.84 16.84
C LEU A 14 -17.04 29.38 16.88
N VAL A 15 -17.92 28.39 16.72
CA VAL A 15 -17.54 26.97 16.63
C VAL A 15 -16.86 26.66 15.29
N THR A 16 -17.24 27.35 14.20
CA THR A 16 -16.52 27.30 12.90
C THR A 16 -15.21 28.10 12.91
N SER A 17 -15.10 29.15 13.74
CA SER A 17 -13.85 29.91 13.92
C SER A 17 -12.79 29.16 14.76
N TYR A 18 -13.21 28.40 15.78
CA TYR A 18 -12.28 27.62 16.62
C TYR A 18 -11.83 26.29 15.97
N THR A 19 -12.59 25.75 15.02
CA THR A 19 -12.15 24.62 14.17
C THR A 19 -11.22 25.05 13.03
N TYR A 20 -11.10 26.36 12.77
CA TYR A 20 -10.23 26.91 11.73
C TYR A 20 -8.75 27.05 12.15
N LYS A 21 -8.38 26.65 13.37
CA LYS A 21 -7.01 26.83 13.90
C LYS A 21 -6.23 25.52 14.14
N SER A 22 -6.74 24.35 13.72
CA SER A 22 -6.06 23.05 13.92
C SER A 22 -5.76 22.23 12.67
N HIS A 23 -6.00 22.72 11.45
CA HIS A 23 -5.65 21.98 10.23
C HIS A 23 -5.03 22.89 9.16
N THR A 24 -3.75 23.19 9.32
CA THR A 24 -2.87 23.69 8.25
C THR A 24 -2.35 22.53 7.37
N TYR A 25 -3.25 21.59 7.02
CA TYR A 25 -2.96 20.36 6.26
C TYR A 25 -3.87 20.14 5.06
N GLU A 26 -4.55 21.18 4.61
CA GLU A 26 -5.37 21.14 3.42
C GLU A 26 -5.00 22.38 2.60
N ALA A 27 -4.33 22.21 1.48
CA ALA A 27 -4.12 23.30 0.52
C ALA A 27 -4.20 22.75 -0.91
N ASN A 28 -3.76 21.50 -1.08
CA ASN A 28 -3.78 20.78 -2.35
C ASN A 28 -4.91 19.76 -2.46
N SER A 29 -5.37 19.19 -1.33
CA SER A 29 -6.69 18.58 -1.23
C SER A 29 -7.77 19.60 -1.61
N TYR A 30 -7.62 20.89 -1.29
CA TYR A 30 -8.59 21.91 -1.70
C TYR A 30 -8.71 22.13 -3.20
N LYS A 31 -7.73 21.78 -4.05
CA LYS A 31 -7.83 21.96 -5.52
C LYS A 31 -8.49 20.78 -6.22
N LEU A 32 -8.16 19.55 -5.81
CA LEU A 32 -8.88 18.35 -6.23
C LEU A 32 -10.28 18.32 -5.60
N LEU A 33 -10.42 18.68 -4.32
CA LEU A 33 -11.72 19.01 -3.74
C LEU A 33 -12.32 20.24 -4.39
N LEU A 34 -11.61 21.22 -4.96
CA LEU A 34 -12.27 22.32 -5.69
C LEU A 34 -12.88 21.79 -6.98
N LEU A 35 -12.22 20.86 -7.66
CA LEU A 35 -12.65 20.31 -8.94
C LEU A 35 -13.75 19.26 -8.74
N ILE A 36 -13.63 18.41 -7.72
CA ILE A 36 -14.70 17.54 -7.21
C ILE A 36 -15.81 18.37 -6.58
N SER A 37 -15.52 19.48 -5.92
CA SER A 37 -16.51 20.45 -5.42
C SER A 37 -17.18 21.13 -6.59
N LEU A 38 -16.48 21.54 -7.64
CA LEU A 38 -17.08 22.09 -8.87
C LEU A 38 -17.94 21.03 -9.56
N LEU A 39 -17.48 19.79 -9.66
CA LEU A 39 -18.26 18.67 -10.23
C LEU A 39 -19.47 18.33 -9.36
N THR A 40 -19.32 18.35 -8.04
CA THR A 40 -20.42 18.10 -7.09
C THR A 40 -21.31 19.33 -6.93
N LEU A 41 -20.84 20.54 -7.19
CA LEU A 41 -21.59 21.79 -7.19
C LEU A 41 -22.34 21.91 -8.50
N THR A 42 -21.78 21.48 -9.64
CA THR A 42 -22.53 21.33 -10.90
C THR A 42 -23.56 20.21 -10.75
N LEU A 43 -23.21 19.05 -10.20
CA LEU A 43 -24.18 17.99 -9.89
C LEU A 43 -25.24 18.44 -8.87
N LYS A 44 -24.89 19.19 -7.82
CA LYS A 44 -25.83 19.75 -6.82
C LYS A 44 -26.67 20.86 -7.42
N LEU A 45 -26.14 21.71 -8.29
CA LEU A 45 -26.88 22.76 -8.98
C LEU A 45 -27.87 22.13 -9.96
N LEU A 46 -27.44 21.09 -10.69
CA LEU A 46 -28.30 20.30 -11.57
C LEU A 46 -29.37 19.55 -10.78
N CYS A 47 -29.01 18.91 -9.67
CA CYS A 47 -29.95 18.22 -8.78
C CYS A 47 -30.91 19.20 -8.08
N TYR A 48 -30.44 20.40 -7.70
CA TYR A 48 -31.27 21.48 -7.15
C TYR A 48 -32.24 22.03 -8.20
N ILE A 49 -31.81 22.17 -9.45
CA ILE A 49 -32.70 22.54 -10.57
C ILE A 49 -33.76 21.45 -10.79
N SER A 50 -33.39 20.16 -10.72
CA SER A 50 -34.33 19.03 -10.78
C SER A 50 -35.32 19.00 -9.61
N LEU A 51 -34.86 19.18 -8.36
CA LEU A 51 -35.75 19.19 -7.18
C LEU A 51 -36.69 20.40 -7.14
N ARG A 52 -36.23 21.56 -7.66
CA ARG A 52 -37.04 22.79 -7.74
C ARG A 52 -38.08 22.72 -8.87
N LEU A 53 -37.92 21.81 -9.82
CA LEU A 53 -38.96 21.48 -10.82
C LEU A 53 -40.10 20.65 -10.20
N GLU A 54 -39.82 19.79 -9.21
CA GLU A 54 -40.85 19.05 -8.45
C GLU A 54 -41.63 19.97 -7.50
N LEU A 55 -40.96 20.84 -6.74
CA LEU A 55 -41.62 21.69 -5.73
C LEU A 55 -42.47 22.84 -6.31
N LYS A 56 -42.30 23.19 -7.59
CA LYS A 56 -43.13 24.25 -8.22
C LYS A 56 -44.48 23.75 -8.73
N HIS A 57 -44.74 22.44 -8.64
CA HIS A 57 -45.99 21.82 -9.08
C HIS A 57 -47.08 21.74 -7.99
N GLU A 58 -46.78 22.10 -6.73
CA GLU A 58 -47.76 22.12 -5.62
C GLU A 58 -48.37 23.52 -5.33
N GLY A 59 -48.39 24.41 -6.31
CA GLY A 59 -48.95 25.76 -6.19
C GLY A 59 -50.38 25.92 -6.75
N SER A 60 -51.40 25.52 -5.96
CA SER A 60 -52.82 25.96 -5.97
C SER A 60 -53.85 25.27 -6.90
N PRO A 61 -55.18 25.36 -6.63
CA PRO A 61 -55.89 24.52 -5.66
C PRO A 61 -57.16 23.87 -6.26
N PHE A 62 -57.52 22.62 -5.94
CA PHE A 62 -58.91 22.19 -6.10
C PHE A 62 -59.31 21.12 -5.07
N SER A 63 -60.45 21.41 -4.44
CA SER A 63 -61.16 20.63 -3.44
C SER A 63 -61.73 19.32 -3.99
N GLY A 64 -61.64 18.24 -3.22
CA GLY A 64 -62.41 17.02 -3.47
C GLY A 64 -61.89 15.85 -2.65
N LYS A 65 -62.58 15.52 -1.56
CA LYS A 65 -62.32 14.37 -0.69
C LYS A 65 -62.28 13.07 -1.51
N HIS A 66 -61.24 12.25 -1.34
CA HIS A 66 -61.39 10.84 -0.96
C HIS A 66 -60.07 10.18 -0.55
N ASN A 67 -60.12 9.62 0.67
CA ASN A 67 -59.40 8.46 1.20
C ASN A 67 -57.87 8.42 1.11
N SER A 68 -57.29 9.00 2.16
CA SER A 68 -56.00 8.66 2.75
C SER A 68 -55.78 7.16 2.92
N TYR A 69 -54.87 6.60 2.11
CA TYR A 69 -54.08 5.42 2.48
C TYR A 69 -52.66 5.89 2.77
N PRO A 70 -52.13 5.70 3.99
CA PRO A 70 -50.73 6.01 4.26
C PRO A 70 -49.86 4.91 3.64
N ILE A 71 -49.06 5.26 2.64
CA ILE A 71 -47.88 4.45 2.29
C ILE A 71 -46.86 4.70 3.40
N CYS A 72 -47.02 3.95 4.49
CA CYS A 72 -45.99 3.75 5.50
C CYS A 72 -44.84 2.99 4.83
N ILE A 73 -43.73 3.68 4.57
CA ILE A 73 -42.44 3.03 4.38
C ILE A 73 -42.01 2.53 5.76
N TYR A 74 -42.44 1.32 6.10
CA TYR A 74 -41.81 0.54 7.15
C TYR A 74 -40.38 0.22 6.70
N THR A 75 -39.40 0.83 7.36
CA THR A 75 -38.02 0.34 7.33
C THR A 75 -37.94 -0.79 8.36
N ASP A 76 -38.31 -1.99 7.93
CA ASP A 76 -38.11 -3.19 8.73
C ASP A 76 -36.63 -3.62 8.62
N ARG A 77 -35.91 -3.43 9.72
CA ARG A 77 -34.58 -4.00 9.96
C ARG A 77 -34.75 -5.47 10.30
N LYS A 78 -34.56 -6.35 9.30
CA LYS A 78 -33.89 -7.66 9.40
C LYS A 78 -34.18 -8.47 8.14
N ILE A 79 -33.13 -8.86 7.42
CA ILE A 79 -32.72 -10.26 7.18
C ILE A 79 -31.48 -10.24 6.26
N CYS A 80 -30.44 -10.89 6.77
CA CYS A 80 -29.28 -11.57 6.16
C CYS A 80 -28.64 -10.94 4.91
N ALA A 81 -27.40 -10.43 4.94
CA ALA A 81 -26.13 -11.12 5.23
C ALA A 81 -25.83 -12.29 4.28
N ASP A 82 -25.58 -11.97 3.01
CA ASP A 82 -24.86 -12.84 2.07
C ASP A 82 -23.44 -12.30 1.87
N PHE A 83 -22.54 -12.64 2.79
CA PHE A 83 -21.10 -12.65 2.51
C PHE A 83 -20.74 -14.09 2.13
N LYS A 84 -20.63 -14.34 0.81
CA LYS A 84 -19.95 -15.52 0.30
C LYS A 84 -18.49 -15.48 0.78
N TYR A 85 -18.14 -16.45 1.60
CA TYR A 85 -16.75 -16.80 1.88
C TYR A 85 -16.11 -17.22 0.56
N PHE A 86 -15.08 -16.46 0.17
CA PHE A 86 -14.08 -16.90 -0.78
C PHE A 86 -13.28 -18.03 -0.12
N GLU A 87 -13.29 -19.21 -0.73
CA GLU A 87 -12.36 -20.30 -0.42
C GLU A 87 -10.93 -19.77 -0.55
N VAL A 88 -10.20 -19.80 0.57
CA VAL A 88 -8.75 -19.65 0.56
C VAL A 88 -8.19 -21.06 0.49
N ASP A 89 -7.77 -21.45 -0.71
CA ASP A 89 -6.86 -22.57 -0.92
C ASP A 89 -5.58 -22.32 -0.13
N ILE A 90 -5.39 -23.07 0.96
CA ILE A 90 -4.09 -23.20 1.59
C ILE A 90 -3.34 -24.26 0.77
N ASN A 91 -2.70 -23.81 -0.30
CA ASN A 91 -1.61 -24.56 -0.94
C ASN A 91 -0.48 -24.68 0.09
N MET A 92 -0.36 -25.88 0.66
CA MET A 92 0.81 -26.31 1.41
C MET A 92 1.88 -26.60 0.36
N GLU A 93 2.62 -25.57 -0.06
CA GLU A 93 3.80 -25.75 -0.90
C GLU A 93 4.83 -26.57 -0.12
N MET A 94 5.01 -27.80 -0.61
CA MET A 94 6.09 -28.70 -0.26
C MET A 94 7.41 -28.06 -0.71
N ILE A 95 8.16 -27.47 0.21
CA ILE A 95 9.56 -27.14 -0.04
C ILE A 95 10.35 -28.45 0.10
N ASN A 96 10.56 -29.12 -1.03
CA ASN A 96 11.63 -30.10 -1.22
C ASN A 96 12.97 -29.36 -1.17
N ALA A 97 13.63 -29.35 -0.02
CA ALA A 97 15.06 -29.09 0.03
C ALA A 97 15.79 -30.38 -0.36
N ASN A 98 16.27 -30.45 -1.59
CA ASN A 98 17.31 -31.41 -1.99
C ASN A 98 18.59 -31.11 -1.19
N PRO A 99 19.23 -32.10 -0.54
CA PRO A 99 20.55 -31.91 0.03
C PRO A 99 21.61 -32.14 -1.05
N THR A 100 22.18 -31.06 -1.57
CA THR A 100 23.49 -31.09 -2.23
C THR A 100 24.39 -30.04 -1.60
N SER A 101 25.07 -30.41 -0.53
CA SER A 101 26.40 -29.90 -0.19
C SER A 101 27.03 -30.79 0.88
N SER A 102 28.33 -30.98 0.70
CA SER A 102 29.20 -31.97 1.32
C SER A 102 29.46 -31.77 2.81
N LEU A 103 29.33 -32.86 3.58
CA LEU A 103 29.83 -33.04 4.94
C LEU A 103 31.37 -33.02 5.01
N PRO A 104 32.00 -32.38 6.02
CA PRO A 104 33.29 -32.80 6.57
C PRO A 104 33.11 -33.72 7.80
N PRO A 105 34.16 -34.47 8.21
CA PRO A 105 34.00 -35.77 8.84
C PRO A 105 33.69 -35.74 10.33
N GLN A 106 32.92 -36.75 10.74
CA GLN A 106 32.52 -37.06 12.11
C GLN A 106 33.71 -37.18 13.07
N SER A 107 33.73 -36.34 14.11
CA SER A 107 34.40 -36.65 15.37
C SER A 107 33.37 -37.27 16.31
N GLN A 108 33.53 -38.58 16.56
CA GLN A 108 32.77 -39.30 17.58
C GLN A 108 32.99 -38.67 18.96
N VAL A 109 31.94 -38.08 19.52
CA VAL A 109 31.85 -37.83 20.96
C VAL A 109 30.69 -38.67 21.47
N VAL A 110 31.05 -39.66 22.28
CA VAL A 110 30.12 -40.52 23.03
C VAL A 110 29.30 -39.63 23.96
N GLN A 111 28.04 -39.37 23.62
CA GLN A 111 27.09 -38.71 24.52
C GLN A 111 26.33 -39.76 25.33
N ILE A 112 26.55 -39.72 26.64
CA ILE A 112 25.66 -40.32 27.64
C ILE A 112 24.42 -39.42 27.69
N ALA A 113 23.36 -39.78 26.95
CA ALA A 113 22.12 -39.00 26.89
C ALA A 113 21.16 -39.36 28.03
N SER A 114 20.60 -38.34 28.68
CA SER A 114 19.44 -38.45 29.58
C SER A 114 18.21 -39.00 28.84
N PRO A 115 17.29 -39.75 29.49
CA PRO A 115 16.20 -40.44 28.79
C PRO A 115 15.18 -39.45 28.22
N LEU A 116 14.96 -39.48 26.90
CA LEU A 116 13.92 -38.71 26.21
C LEU A 116 12.51 -39.19 26.62
N GLN A 117 11.67 -38.28 27.15
CA GLN A 117 10.28 -38.58 27.53
C GLN A 117 9.36 -38.42 26.29
N HIS A 118 9.05 -39.54 25.63
CA HIS A 118 8.21 -39.58 24.42
C HIS A 118 6.78 -40.03 24.72
N ALA A 119 5.83 -39.54 23.92
CA ALA A 119 4.45 -40.02 23.93
C ALA A 119 4.36 -41.50 23.53
N SER A 120 3.38 -42.23 24.09
CA SER A 120 3.14 -43.64 23.76
C SER A 120 2.76 -43.81 22.28
N ARG A 121 3.44 -44.72 21.57
CA ARG A 121 3.31 -44.92 20.11
C ARG A 121 2.33 -46.03 19.72
N HIS A 122 1.80 -46.76 20.69
CA HIS A 122 0.98 -47.96 20.49
C HIS A 122 -0.17 -47.77 19.47
N LEU A 123 -0.81 -46.59 19.47
CA LEU A 123 -1.94 -46.30 18.59
C LEU A 123 -1.54 -45.94 17.14
N VAL A 124 -0.30 -45.50 16.92
CA VAL A 124 0.20 -45.09 15.59
C VAL A 124 0.83 -46.27 14.85
N GLU A 125 1.36 -47.25 15.59
CA GLU A 125 1.95 -48.48 15.04
C GLU A 125 0.87 -49.40 14.43
N HIS A 126 -0.35 -49.38 14.98
CA HIS A 126 -1.48 -50.14 14.46
C HIS A 126 -2.33 -49.34 13.47
N LYS A 127 -2.14 -49.61 12.17
CA LYS A 127 -2.83 -48.91 11.05
C LYS A 127 -4.35 -48.80 11.22
N LYS A 128 -5.01 -49.81 11.79
CA LYS A 128 -6.47 -49.80 12.00
C LYS A 128 -6.88 -48.82 13.10
N GLU A 129 -6.20 -48.83 14.24
CA GLU A 129 -6.46 -47.93 15.37
C GLU A 129 -6.17 -46.46 15.02
N TYR A 130 -5.11 -46.21 14.26
CA TYR A 130 -4.78 -44.89 13.74
C TYR A 130 -5.89 -44.31 12.85
N LEU A 131 -6.44 -45.12 11.93
CA LEU A 131 -7.51 -44.71 11.02
C LEU A 131 -8.86 -44.50 11.75
N GLU A 132 -9.19 -45.36 12.72
CA GLU A 132 -10.49 -45.36 13.40
C GLU A 132 -10.55 -44.38 14.58
N LYS A 133 -9.44 -44.17 15.31
CA LYS A 133 -9.41 -43.34 16.54
C LYS A 133 -8.63 -42.04 16.37
N CYS A 134 -7.40 -42.09 15.86
CA CYS A 134 -6.50 -40.93 15.82
C CYS A 134 -6.92 -39.88 14.79
N ILE A 135 -7.27 -40.28 13.56
CA ILE A 135 -7.67 -39.33 12.49
C ILE A 135 -8.96 -38.57 12.83
N PRO A 136 -10.05 -39.23 13.31
CA PRO A 136 -11.26 -38.50 13.69
C PRO A 136 -11.01 -37.53 14.85
N LEU A 137 -10.26 -37.96 15.88
CA LEU A 137 -9.90 -37.12 17.01
C LEU A 137 -9.07 -35.90 16.56
N TYR A 138 -8.11 -36.09 15.65
CA TYR A 138 -7.33 -35.01 15.05
C TYR A 138 -8.21 -33.98 14.34
N LYS A 139 -9.16 -34.44 13.50
CA LYS A 139 -10.10 -33.55 12.78
C LYS A 139 -11.01 -32.77 13.75
N ILE A 140 -11.47 -33.42 14.81
CA ILE A 140 -12.29 -32.79 15.85
C ILE A 140 -11.49 -31.71 16.61
N ALA A 141 -10.24 -32.02 16.96
CA ALA A 141 -9.32 -31.11 17.63
C ALA A 141 -9.06 -29.83 16.82
N LEU A 142 -8.87 -29.96 15.50
CA LEU A 142 -8.72 -28.80 14.61
C LEU A 142 -9.99 -27.93 14.53
N ARG A 143 -11.17 -28.55 14.58
CA ARG A 143 -12.46 -27.84 14.58
C ARG A 143 -12.78 -27.18 15.93
N GLY A 144 -12.12 -27.59 17.01
CA GLY A 144 -12.34 -27.05 18.35
C GLY A 144 -13.56 -27.62 19.08
N ASP A 145 -14.13 -28.73 18.61
CA ASP A 145 -15.29 -29.35 19.26
C ASP A 145 -14.86 -30.21 20.46
N TRP A 146 -14.81 -29.56 21.63
CA TRP A 146 -14.44 -30.20 22.88
C TRP A 146 -15.39 -31.33 23.28
N ASN A 147 -16.69 -31.22 23.00
CA ASN A 147 -17.67 -32.19 23.47
C ASN A 147 -17.50 -33.53 22.73
N ALA A 148 -17.34 -33.47 21.40
CA ALA A 148 -17.04 -34.65 20.61
C ALA A 148 -15.69 -35.28 20.98
N ALA A 149 -14.65 -34.46 21.19
CA ALA A 149 -13.34 -34.95 21.62
C ALA A 149 -13.40 -35.61 23.00
N LYS A 150 -14.10 -35.00 23.95
CA LYS A 150 -14.27 -35.52 25.31
C LYS A 150 -14.96 -36.88 25.30
N ASN A 151 -16.00 -37.07 24.49
CA ASN A 151 -16.68 -38.37 24.38
C ASN A 151 -15.72 -39.47 23.90
N MET A 152 -14.82 -39.17 22.96
CA MET A 152 -13.81 -40.13 22.50
C MET A 152 -12.74 -40.41 23.56
N VAL A 153 -12.31 -39.37 24.29
CA VAL A 153 -11.32 -39.49 25.37
C VAL A 153 -11.88 -40.22 26.60
N ASP A 154 -13.14 -40.00 26.95
CA ASP A 154 -13.82 -40.69 28.05
C ASP A 154 -13.99 -42.19 27.72
N ALA A 155 -14.17 -42.53 26.43
CA ALA A 155 -14.21 -43.91 25.96
C ALA A 155 -12.82 -44.59 25.97
N ASP A 156 -11.75 -43.83 25.72
CA ASP A 156 -10.38 -44.34 25.72
C ASP A 156 -9.38 -43.29 26.27
N LYS A 157 -9.09 -43.40 27.58
CA LYS A 157 -8.22 -42.44 28.28
C LYS A 157 -6.77 -42.47 27.79
N THR A 158 -6.35 -43.51 27.08
CA THR A 158 -4.97 -43.59 26.54
C THR A 158 -4.70 -42.50 25.49
N LEU A 159 -5.75 -41.98 24.84
CA LEU A 159 -5.69 -40.92 23.84
C LEU A 159 -5.20 -39.56 24.39
N LEU A 160 -5.20 -39.35 25.71
CA LEU A 160 -4.73 -38.11 26.32
C LEU A 160 -3.22 -37.88 26.11
N ASN A 161 -2.43 -38.94 26.30
CA ASN A 161 -0.97 -38.88 26.33
C ASN A 161 -0.30 -39.68 25.20
N ALA A 162 -1.10 -40.38 24.38
CA ALA A 162 -0.61 -41.10 23.22
C ALA A 162 -0.36 -40.19 22.02
N ALA A 163 0.53 -40.62 21.14
CA ALA A 163 0.71 -40.05 19.83
C ALA A 163 -0.56 -40.24 18.99
N ILE A 164 -1.11 -39.15 18.45
CA ILE A 164 -2.25 -39.16 17.51
C ILE A 164 -1.83 -38.84 16.08
N THR A 165 -0.59 -38.41 15.87
CA THR A 165 0.00 -38.18 14.54
C THR A 165 1.22 -39.07 14.32
N LYS A 166 1.58 -39.28 13.04
CA LYS A 166 2.81 -40.02 12.66
C LYS A 166 4.09 -39.39 13.21
N GLU A 167 4.07 -38.08 13.44
CA GLU A 167 5.17 -37.31 14.05
C GLU A 167 5.12 -37.34 15.58
N TRP A 168 4.40 -38.28 16.19
CA TRP A 168 4.25 -38.41 17.63
C TRP A 168 3.64 -37.19 18.33
N GLY A 169 2.88 -36.37 17.60
CA GLY A 169 2.12 -35.28 18.18
C GLY A 169 0.97 -35.82 19.03
N THR A 170 0.88 -35.37 20.28
CA THR A 170 -0.27 -35.66 21.16
C THR A 170 -1.46 -34.76 20.83
N LEU A 171 -2.62 -35.04 21.42
CA LEU A 171 -3.79 -34.17 21.31
C LEU A 171 -3.46 -32.72 21.68
N LEU A 172 -2.63 -32.53 22.72
CA LEU A 172 -2.20 -31.21 23.17
C LEU A 172 -1.34 -30.48 22.11
N HIS A 173 -0.44 -31.17 21.39
CA HIS A 173 0.36 -30.56 20.33
C HIS A 173 -0.50 -29.95 19.23
N VAL A 174 -1.56 -30.66 18.84
CA VAL A 174 -2.48 -30.22 17.80
C VAL A 174 -3.24 -28.99 18.24
N VAL A 175 -3.85 -29.03 19.43
CA VAL A 175 -4.71 -27.92 19.90
C VAL A 175 -3.91 -26.71 20.37
N ALA A 176 -2.68 -26.89 20.83
CA ALA A 176 -1.79 -25.79 21.23
C ALA A 176 -1.45 -24.85 20.05
N GLY A 177 -1.40 -25.39 18.83
CA GLY A 177 -1.24 -24.61 17.60
C GLY A 177 -2.52 -23.90 17.12
N THR A 178 -3.66 -24.10 17.77
CA THR A 178 -4.96 -23.56 17.33
C THR A 178 -5.40 -22.32 18.13
N LYS A 179 -6.56 -21.76 17.78
CA LYS A 179 -7.18 -20.64 18.51
C LYS A 179 -8.21 -21.09 19.57
N HIS A 180 -8.33 -22.40 19.81
CA HIS A 180 -9.41 -22.97 20.63
C HIS A 180 -9.09 -22.97 22.13
N VAL A 181 -9.08 -21.78 22.74
CA VAL A 181 -8.71 -21.56 24.15
C VAL A 181 -9.54 -22.42 25.12
N HIS A 182 -10.86 -22.49 24.93
CA HIS A 182 -11.76 -23.28 25.79
C HIS A 182 -11.45 -24.78 25.73
N PHE A 183 -11.11 -25.30 24.54
CA PHE A 183 -10.71 -26.70 24.38
C PHE A 183 -9.45 -26.98 25.20
N VAL A 184 -8.45 -26.10 25.10
CA VAL A 184 -7.18 -26.25 25.82
C VAL A 184 -7.39 -26.14 27.34
N ASP A 185 -8.17 -25.19 27.84
CA ASP A 185 -8.47 -25.06 29.28
C ASP A 185 -9.06 -26.36 29.87
N LYS A 186 -10.00 -26.98 29.14
CA LYS A 186 -10.61 -28.24 29.57
C LYS A 186 -9.64 -29.41 29.47
N LEU A 187 -8.83 -29.47 28.43
CA LEU A 187 -7.80 -30.51 28.26
C LEU A 187 -6.73 -30.43 29.37
N LEU A 188 -6.24 -29.23 29.69
CA LEU A 188 -5.21 -29.00 30.72
C LEU A 188 -5.68 -29.37 32.14
N LYS A 189 -7.00 -29.42 32.39
CA LYS A 189 -7.56 -29.91 33.64
C LYS A 189 -7.44 -31.43 33.79
N LEU A 190 -7.38 -32.16 32.68
CA LEU A 190 -7.25 -33.62 32.67
C LEU A 190 -5.79 -34.10 32.64
N LEU A 191 -4.87 -33.27 32.15
CA LEU A 191 -3.44 -33.59 32.02
C LEU A 191 -2.64 -33.33 33.29
N ASN A 192 -1.62 -34.15 33.53
CA ASN A 192 -0.61 -33.93 34.56
C ASN A 192 0.51 -33.03 34.03
N PRO A 193 1.26 -32.32 34.90
CA PRO A 193 2.36 -31.45 34.48
C PRO A 193 3.41 -32.13 33.60
N CYS A 194 3.73 -33.41 33.86
CA CYS A 194 4.68 -34.20 33.07
C CYS A 194 4.18 -34.47 31.64
N ASP A 195 2.86 -34.53 31.43
CA ASP A 195 2.27 -34.81 30.12
C ASP A 195 2.45 -33.62 29.15
N LEU A 196 2.67 -32.41 29.68
CA LEU A 196 2.95 -31.21 28.90
C LEU A 196 4.41 -31.15 28.41
N GLU A 197 5.30 -31.95 29.02
CA GLU A 197 6.72 -32.02 28.68
C GLU A 197 7.02 -33.03 27.55
N LEU A 198 5.99 -33.80 27.13
CA LEU A 198 6.11 -34.77 26.06
C LEU A 198 6.56 -34.10 24.76
N LYS A 199 7.58 -34.70 24.14
CA LYS A 199 8.15 -34.26 22.86
C LYS A 199 7.63 -35.10 21.70
N ASN A 200 7.34 -34.42 20.59
CA ASN A 200 7.03 -35.06 19.31
C ASN A 200 8.30 -35.63 18.64
N PHE A 201 8.17 -36.22 17.44
CA PHE A 201 9.28 -36.81 16.68
C PHE A 201 10.40 -35.79 16.40
N ASN A 202 10.03 -34.54 16.14
CA ASN A 202 10.98 -33.45 15.89
C ASN A 202 11.60 -32.92 17.19
N GLY A 203 11.27 -33.47 18.37
CA GLY A 203 11.78 -32.98 19.66
C GLY A 203 11.02 -31.78 20.24
N ASN A 204 9.98 -31.29 19.57
CA ASN A 204 9.19 -30.14 20.00
C ASN A 204 8.13 -30.53 21.03
N THR A 205 7.93 -29.68 22.03
CA THR A 205 6.81 -29.81 22.99
C THR A 205 5.56 -29.13 22.44
N ALA A 206 4.39 -29.44 23.00
CA ALA A 206 3.15 -28.73 22.65
C ALA A 206 3.25 -27.22 22.93
N PHE A 207 4.07 -26.83 23.91
CA PHE A 207 4.31 -25.42 24.21
C PHE A 207 5.07 -24.69 23.10
N CYS A 208 6.01 -25.36 22.40
CA CYS A 208 6.66 -24.81 21.21
C CYS A 208 5.65 -24.45 20.11
N PHE A 209 4.61 -25.28 19.91
CA PHE A 209 3.52 -25.00 18.97
C PHE A 209 2.64 -23.82 19.43
N ALA A 210 2.38 -23.68 20.73
CA ALA A 210 1.68 -22.52 21.28
C ALA A 210 2.49 -21.21 21.11
N ALA A 211 3.81 -21.27 21.31
CA ALA A 211 4.69 -20.13 21.12
C ALA A 211 4.76 -19.71 19.64
N ALA A 212 4.91 -20.69 18.72
CA ALA A 212 4.90 -20.48 17.28
C ALA A 212 3.55 -19.91 16.77
N SER A 213 2.42 -20.35 17.33
CA SER A 213 1.09 -19.86 16.94
C SER A 213 0.82 -18.43 17.44
N GLY A 214 1.52 -17.99 18.49
CA GLY A 214 1.35 -16.67 19.09
C GLY A 214 0.10 -16.54 19.96
N ASN A 215 -0.53 -17.65 20.37
CA ASN A 215 -1.72 -17.62 21.22
C ASN A 215 -1.34 -17.43 22.70
N LEU A 216 -1.23 -16.16 23.12
CA LEU A 216 -0.87 -15.77 24.48
C LEU A 216 -1.74 -16.41 25.56
N GLN A 217 -3.04 -16.56 25.31
CA GLN A 217 -3.96 -17.13 26.31
C GLN A 217 -3.67 -18.61 26.53
N ILE A 218 -3.43 -19.37 25.46
CA ILE A 218 -3.02 -20.78 25.55
C ILE A 218 -1.68 -20.90 26.25
N ALA A 219 -0.68 -20.11 25.84
CA ALA A 219 0.65 -20.15 26.45
C ALA A 219 0.60 -19.83 27.96
N ALA A 220 -0.13 -18.79 28.37
CA ALA A 220 -0.28 -18.42 29.78
C ALA A 220 -0.99 -19.51 30.60
N MET A 221 -2.00 -20.19 30.04
CA MET A 221 -2.65 -21.33 30.71
C MET A 221 -1.69 -22.51 30.89
N MET A 222 -0.87 -22.81 29.88
CA MET A 222 0.13 -23.88 29.93
C MET A 222 1.23 -23.57 30.96
N ILE A 223 1.77 -22.34 30.96
CA ILE A 223 2.77 -21.90 31.95
C ILE A 223 2.21 -21.95 33.37
N LYS A 224 0.94 -21.55 33.57
CA LYS A 224 0.29 -21.63 34.88
C LYS A 224 0.21 -23.06 35.40
N LYS A 225 0.05 -24.04 34.52
CA LYS A 225 -0.02 -25.47 34.87
C LYS A 225 1.38 -26.05 35.11
N ASN A 226 2.36 -25.69 34.27
CA ASN A 226 3.74 -26.11 34.41
C ASN A 226 4.71 -24.97 34.00
N PRO A 227 5.33 -24.27 34.96
CA PRO A 227 6.28 -23.19 34.68
C PRO A 227 7.59 -23.65 34.04
N SER A 228 7.96 -24.93 34.14
CA SER A 228 9.21 -25.45 33.55
C SER A 228 9.17 -25.44 32.01
N LEU A 229 8.00 -25.33 31.38
CA LEU A 229 7.83 -25.44 29.93
C LEU A 229 8.59 -24.37 29.14
N THR A 230 8.80 -23.19 29.72
CA THR A 230 9.60 -22.15 29.08
C THR A 230 11.08 -22.53 28.99
N LYS A 231 11.51 -23.50 29.82
CA LYS A 231 12.88 -23.97 29.95
C LYS A 231 13.21 -25.16 29.06
N ILE A 232 12.19 -25.85 28.54
CA ILE A 232 12.38 -27.06 27.75
C ILE A 232 12.67 -26.66 26.31
N ARG A 233 13.90 -26.96 25.86
CA ARG A 233 14.29 -26.84 24.45
C ARG A 233 13.56 -27.88 23.61
N GLY A 234 13.08 -27.44 22.45
CA GLY A 234 12.37 -28.24 21.46
C GLY A 234 13.32 -29.04 20.57
N GLY A 235 12.94 -29.21 19.30
CA GLY A 235 13.79 -29.74 18.25
C GLY A 235 14.98 -28.84 17.96
N GLU A 236 16.10 -29.42 17.55
CA GLU A 236 17.33 -28.67 17.21
C GLU A 236 17.79 -27.73 18.34
N GLU A 237 17.51 -28.09 19.60
CA GLU A 237 17.79 -27.26 20.78
C GLU A 237 17.12 -25.87 20.79
N ALA A 238 16.10 -25.66 19.95
CA ALA A 238 15.40 -24.39 19.83
C ALA A 238 14.46 -24.11 21.02
N THR A 239 14.57 -22.92 21.61
CA THR A 239 13.70 -22.50 22.72
C THR A 239 12.28 -22.14 22.24
N PRO A 240 11.25 -22.21 23.11
CA PRO A 240 9.92 -21.71 22.77
C PRO A 240 9.94 -20.22 22.37
N LEU A 241 10.82 -19.42 22.98
CA LEU A 241 11.05 -18.03 22.58
C LEU A 241 11.56 -17.94 21.13
N TYR A 242 12.54 -18.75 20.75
CA TYR A 242 13.05 -18.81 19.37
C TYR A 242 11.94 -19.10 18.37
N MET A 243 11.07 -20.06 18.66
CA MET A 243 9.91 -20.37 17.80
C MET A 243 8.94 -19.19 17.64
N ALA A 244 8.69 -18.44 18.71
CA ALA A 244 7.84 -17.25 18.65
C ALA A 244 8.46 -16.13 17.79
N VAL A 245 9.76 -15.89 17.92
CA VAL A 245 10.50 -14.89 17.14
C VAL A 245 10.58 -15.29 15.66
N LEU A 246 10.88 -16.56 15.37
CA LEU A 246 10.92 -17.13 14.02
C LEU A 246 9.61 -16.93 13.26
N GLN A 247 8.48 -17.00 13.96
CA GLN A 247 7.13 -16.84 13.39
C GLN A 247 6.60 -15.40 13.44
N GLY A 248 7.45 -14.44 13.82
CA GLY A 248 7.11 -13.02 13.93
C GLY A 248 6.05 -12.70 14.99
N LYS A 249 5.91 -13.53 16.03
CA LYS A 249 4.91 -13.35 17.10
C LYS A 249 5.42 -12.41 18.19
N GLY A 250 5.44 -11.10 17.90
CA GLY A 250 6.00 -10.07 18.78
C GLY A 250 5.47 -10.05 20.22
N ASP A 251 4.14 -10.14 20.39
CA ASP A 251 3.54 -10.13 21.74
C ASP A 251 3.92 -11.37 22.55
N MET A 252 3.96 -12.53 21.90
CA MET A 252 4.39 -13.79 22.50
C MET A 252 5.87 -13.73 22.86
N ALA A 253 6.72 -13.28 21.94
CA ALA A 253 8.15 -13.15 22.16
C ALA A 253 8.46 -12.19 23.31
N SER A 254 7.77 -11.05 23.37
CA SER A 254 7.90 -10.08 24.47
C SER A 254 7.48 -10.64 25.83
N TYR A 255 6.48 -11.54 25.85
CA TYR A 255 6.02 -12.23 27.05
C TYR A 255 7.01 -13.33 27.50
N LEU A 256 7.57 -14.09 26.56
CA LEU A 256 8.48 -15.21 26.85
C LEU A 256 9.92 -14.78 27.14
N TYR A 257 10.37 -13.63 26.62
CA TYR A 257 11.72 -13.12 26.80
C TYR A 257 12.18 -13.05 28.27
N PRO A 258 11.47 -12.37 29.19
CA PRO A 258 11.89 -12.31 30.59
C PRO A 258 11.84 -13.68 31.30
N LEU A 259 11.02 -14.62 30.81
CA LEU A 259 10.87 -15.96 31.39
C LEU A 259 11.93 -16.96 30.93
N SER A 260 12.64 -16.64 29.85
CA SER A 260 13.60 -17.54 29.20
C SER A 260 15.05 -17.10 29.37
N ARG A 261 15.29 -15.92 29.97
CA ARG A 261 16.61 -15.27 30.09
C ARG A 261 17.68 -16.19 30.69
N ASP A 262 17.32 -16.98 31.70
CA ASP A 262 18.28 -17.80 32.45
C ASP A 262 18.88 -18.97 31.64
N ILE A 263 18.33 -19.27 30.46
CA ILE A 263 18.68 -20.46 29.65
C ILE A 263 19.31 -20.08 28.32
N LEU A 264 19.20 -18.81 27.93
CA LEU A 264 19.75 -18.33 26.67
C LEU A 264 21.27 -18.22 26.80
N GLU A 265 21.97 -19.01 25.99
CA GLU A 265 23.41 -18.89 25.83
C GLU A 265 23.75 -17.66 24.97
N LYS A 266 25.03 -17.28 24.93
CA LYS A 266 25.49 -16.13 24.14
C LYS A 266 25.16 -16.28 22.66
N ASP A 267 25.29 -17.50 22.12
CA ASP A 267 25.02 -17.79 20.72
C ASP A 267 23.51 -17.79 20.43
N ASP A 268 22.68 -18.26 21.38
CA ASP A 268 21.22 -18.16 21.29
C ASP A 268 20.76 -16.70 21.27
N LEU A 269 21.33 -15.85 22.12
CA LEU A 269 21.01 -14.42 22.19
C LEU A 269 21.36 -13.69 20.90
N THR A 270 22.53 -14.00 20.34
CA THR A 270 22.98 -13.45 19.06
C THR A 270 22.02 -13.84 17.94
N THR A 271 21.69 -15.14 17.85
CA THR A 271 20.74 -15.66 16.85
C THR A 271 19.35 -15.05 17.00
N LEU A 272 18.83 -14.96 18.23
CA LEU A 272 17.54 -14.35 18.54
C LEU A 272 17.50 -12.87 18.17
N PHE A 273 18.57 -12.12 18.43
CA PHE A 273 18.67 -10.70 18.10
C PHE A 273 18.54 -10.49 16.59
N PHE A 274 19.30 -11.23 15.78
CA PHE A 274 19.20 -11.16 14.33
C PHE A 274 17.84 -11.59 13.80
N LEU A 275 17.25 -12.63 14.40
CA LEU A 275 15.93 -13.11 14.02
C LEU A 275 14.82 -12.09 14.35
N CYS A 276 14.96 -11.33 15.44
CA CYS A 276 14.06 -10.22 15.76
C CYS A 276 14.12 -9.13 14.68
N ILE A 277 15.32 -8.78 14.20
CA ILE A 277 15.49 -7.82 13.10
C ILE A 277 14.89 -8.37 11.80
N LYS A 278 15.17 -9.65 11.47
CA LYS A 278 14.65 -10.32 10.27
C LYS A 278 13.11 -10.43 10.28
N ASN A 279 12.47 -10.48 11.45
CA ASN A 279 11.00 -10.55 11.60
C ASN A 279 10.33 -9.24 12.06
N ASP A 280 11.02 -8.10 11.94
CA ASP A 280 10.49 -6.76 12.25
C ASP A 280 10.03 -6.55 13.71
N LEU A 281 10.59 -7.33 14.64
CA LEU A 281 10.36 -7.23 16.09
C LEU A 281 11.35 -6.24 16.74
N TYR A 282 11.35 -5.00 16.25
CA TYR A 282 12.36 -4.00 16.63
C TYR A 282 12.31 -3.62 18.12
N ASP A 283 11.14 -3.61 18.75
CA ASP A 283 10.99 -3.32 20.19
C ASP A 283 11.72 -4.35 21.07
N LEU A 284 11.62 -5.63 20.70
CA LEU A 284 12.30 -6.70 21.41
C LEU A 284 13.81 -6.66 21.14
N ALA A 285 14.22 -6.44 19.89
CA ALA A 285 15.62 -6.27 19.53
C ALA A 285 16.26 -5.09 20.28
N LEU A 286 15.55 -3.97 20.41
CA LEU A 286 16.00 -2.79 21.15
C LEU A 286 16.14 -3.09 22.65
N ARG A 287 15.21 -3.83 23.23
CA ARG A 287 15.33 -4.29 24.63
C ARG A 287 16.54 -5.20 24.84
N MET A 288 16.76 -6.16 23.95
CA MET A 288 17.93 -7.05 24.00
C MET A 288 19.24 -6.25 23.92
N LEU A 289 19.29 -5.26 23.02
CA LEU A 289 20.45 -4.40 22.83
C LEU A 289 20.75 -3.50 24.05
N GLN A 290 19.71 -2.97 24.69
CA GLN A 290 19.85 -2.17 25.92
C GLN A 290 20.41 -2.98 27.09
N GLU A 291 20.10 -4.28 27.14
CA GLU A 291 20.60 -5.18 28.18
C GLU A 291 22.01 -5.68 27.88
N GLN A 292 22.33 -5.87 26.60
CA GLN A 292 23.63 -6.36 26.13
C GLN A 292 24.14 -5.53 24.95
N SER A 293 24.90 -4.48 25.27
CA SER A 293 25.47 -3.56 24.26
C SER A 293 26.41 -4.26 23.28
N MET A 294 27.04 -5.37 23.68
CA MET A 294 27.94 -6.16 22.82
C MET A 294 27.24 -6.72 21.57
N LEU A 295 25.90 -6.89 21.59
CA LEU A 295 25.11 -7.33 20.43
C LEU A 295 25.17 -6.33 19.25
N ALA A 296 25.54 -5.08 19.51
CA ALA A 296 25.73 -4.09 18.44
C ALA A 296 26.87 -4.47 17.47
N LEU A 297 27.88 -5.21 17.98
CA LEU A 297 29.11 -5.54 17.27
C LEU A 297 29.18 -7.00 16.82
N THR A 298 28.20 -7.82 17.20
CA THR A 298 28.16 -9.23 16.80
C THR A 298 27.85 -9.36 15.31
N ARG A 299 28.40 -10.39 14.68
CA ARG A 299 28.13 -10.77 13.29
C ARG A 299 27.33 -12.07 13.25
N ASP A 300 26.44 -12.18 12.28
CA ASP A 300 25.64 -13.39 12.05
C ASP A 300 26.42 -14.44 11.23
N GLU A 301 25.75 -15.52 10.84
CA GLU A 301 26.31 -16.60 10.04
C GLU A 301 26.82 -16.17 8.64
N TYR A 302 26.36 -15.02 8.14
CA TYR A 302 26.79 -14.42 6.86
C TYR A 302 27.81 -13.30 7.05
N ASP A 303 28.38 -13.18 8.25
CA ASP A 303 29.27 -12.09 8.65
C ASP A 303 28.56 -10.71 8.68
N GLU A 304 27.22 -10.69 8.80
CA GLU A 304 26.44 -9.45 8.80
C GLU A 304 26.19 -8.92 10.21
N ILE A 305 26.40 -7.62 10.39
CA ILE A 305 25.97 -6.88 11.59
C ILE A 305 24.49 -6.51 11.47
N GLY A 306 23.81 -6.22 12.59
CA GLY A 306 22.37 -5.89 12.60
C GLY A 306 21.99 -4.72 11.67
N LEU A 307 22.91 -3.77 11.44
CA LEU A 307 22.72 -2.67 10.49
C LEU A 307 22.63 -3.10 9.02
N HIS A 308 23.34 -4.14 8.59
CA HIS A 308 23.26 -4.64 7.21
C HIS A 308 21.86 -5.18 6.91
N ILE A 309 21.31 -5.96 7.84
CA ILE A 309 19.95 -6.49 7.71
C ILE A 309 18.94 -5.33 7.70
N LEU A 310 19.09 -4.35 8.61
CA LEU A 310 18.21 -3.17 8.67
C LEU A 310 18.31 -2.31 7.41
N ALA A 311 19.49 -2.16 6.80
CA ALA A 311 19.69 -1.43 5.56
C ALA A 311 18.84 -2.02 4.43
N ARG A 312 18.87 -3.35 4.27
CA ARG A 312 18.15 -4.06 3.20
C ARG A 312 16.65 -4.25 3.45
N LYS A 313 16.15 -3.83 4.62
CA LYS A 313 14.71 -3.87 4.88
C LYS A 313 13.99 -2.85 4.01
N PRO A 314 13.05 -3.27 3.13
CA PRO A 314 12.20 -2.32 2.46
C PRO A 314 11.41 -1.59 3.54
N CYS A 315 11.41 -0.26 3.51
CA CYS A 315 10.46 0.49 4.31
C CYS A 315 9.06 -0.05 3.97
N GLY A 316 8.35 -0.64 4.94
CA GLY A 316 6.99 -1.21 4.80
C GLY A 316 5.90 -0.22 4.39
N LEU A 317 6.31 0.95 3.91
CA LEU A 317 5.55 2.06 3.35
C LEU A 317 5.53 2.03 1.81
N SER A 318 6.08 0.98 1.18
CA SER A 318 5.96 0.74 -0.27
C SER A 318 4.58 0.18 -0.66
N CYS A 319 3.51 0.87 -0.28
CA CYS A 319 2.21 0.71 -0.88
C CYS A 319 1.91 2.00 -1.65
N ARG A 320 1.89 1.92 -2.98
CA ARG A 320 1.29 2.76 -4.06
C ARG A 320 0.91 4.25 -3.83
N GLY A 321 0.61 4.70 -2.61
CA GLY A 321 0.25 6.06 -2.23
C GLY A 321 1.32 6.85 -1.45
N GLN A 322 2.53 6.33 -1.25
CA GLN A 322 3.58 6.99 -0.45
C GLN A 322 4.83 7.42 -1.21
N TRP A 323 4.86 7.26 -2.53
CA TRP A 323 5.89 7.83 -3.41
C TRP A 323 5.83 9.38 -3.43
N TYR A 324 4.77 9.93 -2.82
CA TYR A 324 4.29 11.28 -2.99
C TYR A 324 3.91 11.97 -1.65
N ARG A 325 4.43 11.53 -0.50
CA ARG A 325 4.24 12.24 0.78
C ARG A 325 5.43 13.16 1.10
N GLN A 326 5.06 14.32 1.67
CA GLN A 326 5.80 15.57 1.74
C GLN A 326 7.28 15.53 2.17
N SER A 327 8.05 16.32 1.41
CA SER A 327 9.23 17.09 1.78
C SER A 327 8.93 18.07 2.93
N LYS A 328 9.21 17.64 4.16
CA LYS A 328 9.61 18.54 5.26
C LYS A 328 10.43 17.78 6.30
N ILE A 329 11.47 17.07 5.85
CA ILE A 329 11.97 15.95 6.66
C ILE A 329 13.11 16.37 7.58
N MET A 330 13.88 17.43 7.27
CA MET A 330 14.93 17.91 8.19
C MET A 330 14.43 18.61 9.46
N HIS A 331 13.17 19.08 9.52
CA HIS A 331 12.63 19.79 10.69
C HIS A 331 11.36 19.19 11.31
N SER A 332 10.69 18.22 10.69
CA SER A 332 9.73 17.40 11.43
C SER A 332 10.52 16.32 12.16
N SER A 333 10.35 16.20 13.48
CA SER A 333 10.76 15.00 14.22
C SER A 333 10.44 13.79 13.37
N MET A 334 11.45 13.04 12.91
CA MET A 334 11.21 11.71 12.38
C MET A 334 10.32 11.02 13.42
N ASP A 335 9.17 10.49 12.99
CA ASP A 335 8.35 9.68 13.90
C ASP A 335 9.30 8.64 14.51
N LEU A 336 9.42 8.67 15.83
CA LEU A 336 10.39 7.90 16.62
C LEU A 336 9.97 6.42 16.62
N THR A 337 9.90 5.83 15.43
CA THR A 337 9.53 4.43 15.24
C THR A 337 10.58 3.54 15.90
N PRO A 338 10.18 2.38 16.43
CA PRO A 338 11.12 1.41 17.00
C PRO A 338 12.28 1.06 16.05
N PHE A 339 12.02 1.07 14.74
CA PHE A 339 13.04 0.92 13.69
C PHE A 339 14.11 2.03 13.75
N VAL A 340 13.72 3.30 13.69
CA VAL A 340 14.65 4.43 13.71
C VAL A 340 15.43 4.47 15.04
N GLN A 341 14.77 4.14 16.15
CA GLN A 341 15.42 4.04 17.46
C GLN A 341 16.47 2.93 17.49
N LEU A 342 16.16 1.75 16.94
CA LEU A 342 17.09 0.62 16.87
C LEU A 342 18.30 0.95 15.99
N VAL A 343 18.07 1.52 14.80
CA VAL A 343 19.15 1.98 13.90
C VAL A 343 20.03 3.01 14.61
N GLY A 344 19.42 4.02 15.23
CA GLY A 344 20.15 5.06 15.95
C GLY A 344 20.96 4.50 17.13
N CYS A 345 20.40 3.55 17.89
CA CYS A 345 21.06 2.93 19.02
C CYS A 345 22.25 2.05 18.59
N LEU A 346 22.08 1.23 17.55
CA LEU A 346 23.17 0.43 16.98
C LEU A 346 24.29 1.33 16.44
N TRP A 347 23.91 2.39 15.73
CA TRP A 347 24.86 3.35 15.20
C TRP A 347 25.61 4.12 16.29
N SER A 348 24.92 4.57 17.34
CA SER A 348 25.57 5.28 18.45
C SER A 348 26.52 4.38 19.24
N MET A 349 26.20 3.09 19.36
CA MET A 349 27.09 2.12 20.01
C MET A 349 28.34 1.81 19.17
N LEU A 350 28.22 1.80 17.84
CA LEU A 350 29.35 1.68 16.92
C LEU A 350 30.27 2.92 16.98
N LEU A 351 29.68 4.12 16.96
CA LEU A 351 30.41 5.38 17.09
C LEU A 351 31.09 5.56 18.46
N GLY A 352 30.58 4.89 19.50
CA GLY A 352 31.15 4.94 20.85
C GLY A 352 32.32 3.98 21.09
N GLN A 353 32.71 3.18 20.10
CA GLN A 353 33.92 2.34 20.16
C GLN A 353 35.16 3.15 19.76
N ASP A 354 36.32 2.78 20.29
CA ASP A 354 37.62 3.38 19.97
C ASP A 354 38.15 2.92 18.59
N PHE A 355 37.30 2.89 17.56
CA PHE A 355 37.71 2.59 16.19
C PHE A 355 38.37 3.81 15.55
N ASP A 356 39.45 3.57 14.80
CA ASP A 356 39.92 4.57 13.83
C ASP A 356 38.91 4.73 12.68
N GLU A 357 38.95 5.87 11.96
CA GLU A 357 38.04 6.15 10.85
C GLU A 357 38.12 5.05 9.76
N THR A 358 39.33 4.53 9.54
CA THR A 358 39.58 3.44 8.60
C THR A 358 39.01 2.10 9.06
N GLU A 359 39.13 1.79 10.35
CA GLU A 359 38.60 0.57 10.96
C GLU A 359 37.08 0.58 10.96
N MET A 360 36.46 1.69 11.36
CA MET A 360 35.01 1.87 11.33
C MET A 360 34.47 1.63 9.91
N ARG A 361 35.10 2.24 8.90
CA ARG A 361 34.71 2.07 7.49
C ARG A 361 34.86 0.62 7.03
N THR A 362 35.95 -0.06 7.40
CA THR A 362 36.14 -1.47 7.03
C THR A 362 35.09 -2.37 7.69
N PHE A 363 34.73 -2.09 8.95
CA PHE A 363 33.74 -2.84 9.70
C PHE A 363 32.33 -2.70 9.11
N THR A 364 31.92 -1.48 8.74
CA THR A 364 30.62 -1.19 8.13
C THR A 364 30.53 -1.54 6.64
N SER A 365 31.66 -1.84 6.00
CA SER A 365 31.74 -2.22 4.58
C SER A 365 31.82 -3.74 4.36
N GLN A 366 31.93 -4.55 5.41
CA GLN A 366 31.97 -6.01 5.32
C GLN A 366 30.64 -6.62 5.81
N PRO A 367 29.94 -7.42 4.98
CA PRO A 367 30.31 -7.87 3.62
C PRO A 367 29.99 -6.85 2.50
N THR A 368 29.06 -5.94 2.73
CA THR A 368 28.62 -4.90 1.78
C THR A 368 28.47 -3.57 2.49
N GLN A 369 28.54 -2.45 1.76
CA GLN A 369 28.41 -1.14 2.38
C GLN A 369 26.95 -0.84 2.77
N ILE A 370 26.69 -0.69 4.07
CA ILE A 370 25.34 -0.46 4.63
C ILE A 370 24.61 0.74 4.02
N THR A 371 25.34 1.79 3.63
CA THR A 371 24.80 3.01 3.03
C THR A 371 24.26 2.75 1.63
N PHE A 372 24.97 1.95 0.83
CA PHE A 372 24.58 1.60 -0.52
C PHE A 372 23.47 0.56 -0.54
N ASP A 373 23.52 -0.45 0.32
CA ASP A 373 22.46 -1.44 0.49
C ASP A 373 21.12 -0.77 0.81
N ALA A 374 21.13 0.17 1.76
CA ALA A 374 19.95 0.95 2.12
C ALA A 374 19.45 1.80 0.95
N THR A 375 20.37 2.36 0.16
CA THR A 375 20.02 3.23 -0.97
C THR A 375 19.48 2.44 -2.15
N GLU A 376 20.01 1.26 -2.44
CA GLU A 376 19.50 0.36 -3.49
C GLU A 376 18.05 -0.05 -3.20
N VAL A 377 17.75 -0.42 -1.96
CA VAL A 377 16.40 -0.81 -1.52
C VAL A 377 15.47 0.39 -1.41
N GLY A 378 15.99 1.58 -1.12
CA GLY A 378 15.20 2.80 -0.92
C GLY A 378 14.80 3.04 0.53
N ASN A 379 15.60 2.55 1.48
CA ASN A 379 15.38 2.73 2.91
C ASN A 379 15.75 4.14 3.36
N PHE A 380 14.85 5.09 3.06
CA PHE A 380 15.02 6.50 3.38
C PHE A 380 15.29 6.76 4.87
N HIS A 381 14.56 6.09 5.77
CA HIS A 381 14.66 6.33 7.21
C HIS A 381 16.03 5.90 7.76
N PHE A 382 16.57 4.78 7.26
CA PHE A 382 17.92 4.34 7.61
C PHE A 382 18.96 5.35 7.14
N VAL A 383 18.96 5.70 5.84
CA VAL A 383 19.92 6.64 5.24
C VAL A 383 19.89 8.00 5.93
N ALA A 384 18.70 8.56 6.17
CA ALA A 384 18.54 9.83 6.85
C ALA A 384 18.99 9.80 8.33
N THR A 385 18.87 8.67 9.01
CA THR A 385 19.34 8.52 10.40
C THR A 385 20.86 8.52 10.45
N LEU A 386 21.52 7.76 9.57
CA LEU A 386 22.98 7.72 9.46
C LEU A 386 23.57 9.06 9.05
N MET A 387 23.05 9.69 7.99
CA MET A 387 23.58 10.98 7.50
C MET A 387 23.46 12.12 8.51
N ARG A 388 22.46 12.08 9.42
CA ARG A 388 22.32 13.09 10.48
C ARG A 388 23.33 12.93 11.60
N SER A 389 23.72 11.69 11.87
CA SER A 389 24.62 11.36 12.97
C SER A 389 26.08 11.37 12.52
N TYR A 390 26.37 11.01 11.27
CA TYR A 390 27.71 11.04 10.68
C TYR A 390 27.65 11.50 9.20
N PRO A 391 27.75 12.81 8.94
CA PRO A 391 27.65 13.36 7.58
C PRO A 391 28.74 12.88 6.61
N ASP A 392 29.91 12.46 7.10
CA ASP A 392 31.03 12.09 6.24
C ASP A 392 30.76 10.82 5.41
N LEU A 393 29.74 10.02 5.79
CA LEU A 393 29.23 8.91 4.97
C LEU A 393 28.77 9.36 3.57
N LEU A 394 28.46 10.65 3.37
CA LEU A 394 28.06 11.20 2.06
C LEU A 394 29.16 11.10 1.00
N TRP A 395 30.42 11.04 1.44
CA TRP A 395 31.58 10.97 0.56
C TRP A 395 31.98 9.54 0.20
N GLU A 396 31.25 8.54 0.72
CA GLU A 396 31.50 7.15 0.37
C GLU A 396 31.17 6.89 -1.11
N VAL A 397 32.03 6.07 -1.69
CA VAL A 397 31.89 5.54 -3.04
C VAL A 397 31.92 4.02 -2.98
N ASP A 398 31.15 3.41 -3.87
CA ASP A 398 31.14 1.96 -4.04
C ASP A 398 32.37 1.48 -4.83
N ALA A 399 32.43 0.17 -5.10
CA ALA A 399 33.51 -0.45 -5.86
C ALA A 399 33.65 0.05 -7.32
N LYS A 400 32.67 0.81 -7.84
CA LYS A 400 32.68 1.41 -9.18
C LYS A 400 32.87 2.93 -9.12
N ASN A 401 33.31 3.45 -7.97
CA ASN A 401 33.44 4.88 -7.70
C ASN A 401 32.11 5.67 -7.78
N ARG A 402 30.97 5.01 -7.53
CA ARG A 402 29.64 5.63 -7.55
C ARG A 402 29.27 6.10 -6.15
N SER A 403 28.81 7.35 -6.03
CA SER A 403 28.31 7.90 -4.77
C SER A 403 26.89 7.43 -4.44
N ILE A 404 26.44 7.68 -3.20
CA ILE A 404 25.06 7.43 -2.76
C ILE A 404 24.04 8.11 -3.68
N MET A 405 24.38 9.28 -4.22
CA MET A 405 23.51 10.01 -5.15
C MET A 405 23.36 9.27 -6.49
N HIS A 406 24.42 8.68 -7.01
CA HIS A 406 24.34 7.82 -8.20
C HIS A 406 23.39 6.65 -7.96
N MET A 407 23.51 5.98 -6.81
CA MET A 407 22.66 4.84 -6.48
C MET A 407 21.18 5.24 -6.34
N ALA A 408 20.90 6.35 -5.66
CA ALA A 408 19.54 6.88 -5.57
C ALA A 408 18.94 7.20 -6.95
N VAL A 409 19.76 7.69 -7.89
CA VAL A 409 19.35 8.00 -9.25
C VAL A 409 19.08 6.75 -10.09
N VAL A 410 19.97 5.76 -10.02
CA VAL A 410 19.82 4.47 -10.72
C VAL A 410 18.51 3.80 -10.33
N HIS A 411 18.18 3.78 -9.03
CA HIS A 411 17.00 3.09 -8.53
C HIS A 411 15.74 3.96 -8.47
N ARG A 412 15.77 5.21 -8.93
CA ARG A 412 14.64 6.18 -8.93
C ARG A 412 14.08 6.48 -7.53
N HIS A 413 14.93 6.50 -6.51
CA HIS A 413 14.52 6.80 -5.14
C HIS A 413 14.53 8.31 -4.89
N SER A 414 13.44 8.96 -5.28
CA SER A 414 13.29 10.42 -5.21
C SER A 414 13.41 11.00 -3.79
N THR A 415 13.01 10.26 -2.76
CA THR A 415 13.08 10.68 -1.35
C THR A 415 14.54 10.76 -0.87
N ILE A 416 15.36 9.76 -1.18
CA ILE A 416 16.80 9.75 -0.86
C ILE A 416 17.52 10.83 -1.68
N PHE A 417 17.16 10.97 -2.96
CA PHE A 417 17.69 12.06 -3.79
C PHE A 417 17.35 13.44 -3.21
N SER A 418 16.11 13.63 -2.74
CA SER A 418 15.67 14.89 -2.12
C SER A 418 16.39 15.17 -0.80
N LEU A 419 16.68 14.14 0.00
CA LEU A 419 17.48 14.28 1.22
C LEU A 419 18.85 14.87 0.93
N ILE A 420 19.55 14.32 -0.07
CA ILE A 420 20.88 14.80 -0.47
C ILE A 420 20.78 16.21 -1.05
N HIS A 421 19.67 16.52 -1.74
CA HIS A 421 19.41 17.86 -2.25
C HIS A 421 19.19 18.91 -1.14
N GLU A 422 18.56 18.51 -0.01
CA GLU A 422 18.31 19.35 1.16
C GLU A 422 19.61 19.68 1.94
N LEU A 423 20.69 18.91 1.76
CA LEU A 423 21.99 19.13 2.42
C LEU A 423 22.79 20.34 1.88
N GLY A 424 22.17 21.24 1.12
CA GLY A 424 22.77 22.53 0.76
C GLY A 424 23.84 22.45 -0.34
N SER A 425 25.05 22.95 -0.06
CA SER A 425 26.15 23.08 -1.04
C SER A 425 26.86 21.76 -1.35
N PHE A 426 26.76 20.74 -0.48
CA PHE A 426 27.40 19.44 -0.66
C PHE A 426 26.97 18.73 -1.94
N LYS A 427 25.71 18.95 -2.38
CA LYS A 427 25.18 18.33 -3.61
C LYS A 427 26.00 18.67 -4.86
N TYR A 428 26.63 19.84 -4.93
CA TYR A 428 27.42 20.24 -6.09
C TYR A 428 28.74 19.47 -6.16
N PHE A 429 29.35 19.17 -5.02
CA PHE A 429 30.56 18.34 -4.95
C PHE A 429 30.23 16.87 -5.20
N ILE A 430 29.10 16.38 -4.70
CA ILE A 430 28.70 14.99 -4.93
C ILE A 430 28.31 14.76 -6.40
N ALA A 431 27.74 15.76 -7.07
CA ALA A 431 27.40 15.69 -8.49
C ALA A 431 28.61 15.63 -9.43
N THR A 432 29.81 16.02 -8.96
CA THR A 432 31.05 15.92 -9.76
C THR A 432 31.71 14.55 -9.73
N PHE A 433 31.25 13.62 -8.89
CA PHE A 433 31.78 12.25 -8.91
C PHE A 433 31.44 11.56 -10.24
N GLU A 434 32.38 10.74 -10.70
CA GLU A 434 32.27 9.93 -11.91
C GLU A 434 32.64 8.50 -11.58
N ASP A 435 31.93 7.56 -12.21
CA ASP A 435 32.30 6.16 -12.12
C ASP A 435 33.59 5.86 -12.92
N ASP A 436 34.09 4.63 -12.80
CA ASP A 436 35.28 4.19 -13.53
C ASP A 436 35.15 4.24 -15.06
N GLU A 437 33.92 4.30 -15.58
CA GLU A 437 33.62 4.45 -17.01
C GLU A 437 33.42 5.93 -17.43
N GLY A 438 33.64 6.89 -16.53
CA GLY A 438 33.41 8.32 -16.77
C GLY A 438 31.93 8.70 -16.93
N ASN A 439 31.01 7.89 -16.42
CA ASN A 439 29.59 8.22 -16.34
C ASN A 439 29.35 9.10 -15.10
N ASN A 440 28.69 10.24 -15.32
CA ASN A 440 28.17 11.07 -14.25
C ASN A 440 26.74 10.64 -13.86
N ILE A 441 26.17 11.30 -12.85
CA ILE A 441 24.79 11.03 -12.39
C ILE A 441 23.74 11.14 -13.50
N LEU A 442 23.94 12.01 -14.50
CA LEU A 442 22.99 12.22 -15.58
C LEU A 442 23.04 11.07 -16.60
N HIS A 443 24.20 10.48 -16.87
CA HIS A 443 24.30 9.23 -17.64
C HIS A 443 23.51 8.09 -16.99
N TYR A 444 23.44 8.05 -15.65
CA TYR A 444 22.63 7.06 -14.92
C TYR A 444 21.14 7.39 -14.90
N ALA A 445 20.78 8.67 -14.84
CA ALA A 445 19.39 9.11 -15.03
C ALA A 445 18.89 8.81 -16.45
N ALA A 446 19.79 8.76 -17.43
CA ALA A 446 19.49 8.46 -18.82
C ALA A 446 19.15 6.98 -19.09
N LYS A 447 19.62 6.06 -18.24
CA LYS A 447 19.37 4.62 -18.41
C LYS A 447 17.94 4.29 -18.03
N LEU A 448 17.30 3.40 -18.80
CA LEU A 448 15.91 3.00 -18.56
C LEU A 448 15.76 2.23 -17.23
N THR A 449 14.76 2.61 -16.43
CA THR A 449 14.42 1.93 -15.17
C THR A 449 13.99 0.47 -15.41
N PRO A 450 14.34 -0.49 -14.51
CA PRO A 450 13.86 -1.86 -14.61
C PRO A 450 12.33 -1.98 -14.74
N GLN A 451 11.88 -2.89 -15.61
CA GLN A 451 10.46 -3.01 -16.01
C GLN A 451 9.48 -3.13 -14.84
N ASN A 452 9.87 -3.79 -13.74
CA ASN A 452 9.01 -3.98 -12.56
C ASN A 452 8.60 -2.66 -11.89
N LYS A 453 9.43 -1.62 -11.96
CA LYS A 453 9.08 -0.27 -11.46
C LYS A 453 8.33 0.53 -12.52
N LEU A 454 8.69 0.36 -13.79
CA LEU A 454 8.06 1.04 -14.92
C LEU A 454 6.58 0.63 -15.09
N SER A 455 6.26 -0.66 -14.90
CA SER A 455 4.90 -1.20 -15.01
C SER A 455 3.93 -0.70 -13.95
N LEU A 456 4.42 -0.02 -12.91
CA LEU A 456 3.57 0.56 -11.87
C LEU A 456 2.79 1.79 -12.37
N ILE A 457 3.32 2.47 -13.40
CA ILE A 457 2.70 3.65 -14.03
C ILE A 457 1.86 3.19 -15.22
N SER A 458 0.59 3.60 -15.24
CA SER A 458 -0.35 3.24 -16.32
C SER A 458 -0.03 3.99 -17.62
N GLY A 459 0.17 3.26 -18.71
CA GLY A 459 0.31 3.83 -20.05
C GLY A 459 1.73 4.26 -20.41
N ALA A 460 2.19 3.83 -21.60
CA ALA A 460 3.55 4.06 -22.07
C ALA A 460 3.91 5.56 -22.18
N ALA A 461 2.95 6.42 -22.52
CA ALA A 461 3.22 7.86 -22.58
C ALA A 461 3.45 8.45 -21.20
N LEU A 462 2.70 8.04 -20.17
CA LEU A 462 2.94 8.53 -18.81
C LEU A 462 4.28 8.03 -18.25
N GLN A 463 4.65 6.79 -18.55
CA GLN A 463 5.99 6.26 -18.26
C GLN A 463 7.10 7.11 -18.90
N MET A 464 6.97 7.43 -20.19
CA MET A 464 7.93 8.29 -20.90
C MET A 464 8.00 9.69 -20.29
N THR A 465 6.85 10.30 -19.95
CA THR A 465 6.85 11.62 -19.30
C THR A 465 7.53 11.59 -17.94
N HIS A 466 7.40 10.50 -17.19
CA HIS A 466 8.03 10.35 -15.88
C HIS A 466 9.55 10.25 -15.99
N GLU A 467 10.06 9.40 -16.90
CA GLU A 467 11.50 9.26 -17.15
C GLU A 467 12.13 10.57 -17.65
N LEU A 468 11.43 11.29 -18.53
CA LEU A 468 11.89 12.59 -19.02
C LEU A 468 11.93 13.64 -17.90
N LEU A 469 10.91 13.69 -17.04
CA LEU A 469 10.91 14.60 -15.89
C LEU A 469 12.02 14.26 -14.91
N TRP A 470 12.24 12.97 -14.63
CA TRP A 470 13.34 12.51 -13.78
C TRP A 470 14.71 12.96 -14.33
N PHE A 471 14.95 12.72 -15.62
CA PHE A 471 16.19 13.15 -16.29
C PHE A 471 16.39 14.67 -16.17
N GLU A 472 15.35 15.46 -16.39
CA GLU A 472 15.41 16.92 -16.31
C GLU A 472 15.62 17.44 -14.88
N GLU A 473 15.16 16.74 -13.85
CA GLU A 473 15.43 17.12 -12.45
C GLU A 473 16.87 16.82 -12.04
N VAL A 474 17.41 15.67 -12.45
CA VAL A 474 18.84 15.37 -12.24
C VAL A 474 19.72 16.33 -13.04
N LYS A 475 19.29 16.78 -14.21
CA LYS A 475 20.00 17.78 -15.01
C LYS A 475 20.16 19.13 -14.29
N LYS A 476 19.18 19.56 -13.49
CA LYS A 476 19.21 20.87 -12.79
C LYS A 476 20.29 20.99 -11.72
N ILE A 477 20.76 19.88 -11.17
CA ILE A 477 21.80 19.87 -10.13
C ILE A 477 23.20 19.75 -10.73
N MET A 478 23.31 19.36 -12.01
CA MET A 478 24.59 19.22 -12.71
C MET A 478 25.20 20.59 -13.03
N LEU A 479 26.52 20.66 -13.00
CA LEU A 479 27.26 21.80 -13.54
C LEU A 479 27.11 21.82 -15.07
N LEU A 480 27.07 23.01 -15.66
CA LEU A 480 26.87 23.19 -17.11
C LEU A 480 27.90 22.41 -17.95
N GLN A 481 29.12 22.25 -17.44
CA GLN A 481 30.20 21.52 -18.12
C GLN A 481 29.97 20.01 -18.16
N ASP A 482 29.20 19.46 -17.21
CA ASP A 482 29.00 18.02 -17.06
C ASP A 482 27.76 17.50 -17.80
N ILE A 483 26.84 18.40 -18.19
CA ILE A 483 25.58 18.03 -18.87
C ILE A 483 25.86 17.28 -20.19
N ASP A 484 26.83 17.76 -20.96
CA ASP A 484 27.19 17.21 -22.27
C ASP A 484 28.50 16.42 -22.24
N LYS A 485 28.96 16.04 -21.03
CA LYS A 485 30.19 15.26 -20.87
C LYS A 485 30.04 13.89 -21.49
N ARG A 486 31.05 13.46 -22.24
CA ARG A 486 31.09 12.13 -22.86
C ARG A 486 31.72 11.13 -21.89
N ASN A 487 31.09 9.98 -21.74
CA ASN A 487 31.67 8.86 -20.99
C ASN A 487 32.80 8.18 -21.78
N ALA A 488 33.40 7.11 -21.24
CA ALA A 488 34.46 6.35 -21.91
C ALA A 488 34.02 5.75 -23.26
N LYS A 489 32.71 5.55 -23.48
CA LYS A 489 32.13 5.10 -24.76
C LYS A 489 31.90 6.24 -25.75
N GLY A 490 32.30 7.46 -25.40
CA GLY A 490 32.11 8.66 -26.21
C GLY A 490 30.67 9.17 -26.24
N LYS A 491 29.77 8.68 -25.39
CA LYS A 491 28.34 9.03 -25.42
C LYS A 491 27.99 10.11 -24.40
N THR A 492 27.12 11.04 -24.80
CA THR A 492 26.51 12.01 -23.87
C THR A 492 25.33 11.38 -23.12
N PRO A 493 24.94 11.91 -21.94
CA PRO A 493 23.74 11.43 -21.24
C PRO A 493 22.49 11.47 -22.13
N ARG A 494 22.42 12.49 -22.98
CA ARG A 494 21.30 12.71 -23.89
C ARG A 494 21.20 11.68 -25.01
N GLU A 495 22.35 11.29 -25.56
CA GLU A 495 22.44 10.21 -26.54
C GLU A 495 21.97 8.88 -25.91
N ILE A 496 22.43 8.56 -24.70
CA ILE A 496 22.01 7.34 -23.97
C ILE A 496 20.49 7.34 -23.73
N PHE A 497 19.92 8.46 -23.26
CA PHE A 497 18.48 8.54 -23.00
C PHE A 497 17.67 8.25 -24.26
N SER A 498 18.09 8.83 -25.40
CA SER A 498 17.39 8.68 -26.68
C SER A 498 17.48 7.25 -27.22
N GLU A 499 18.61 6.58 -27.02
CA GLU A 499 18.82 5.18 -27.42
C GLU A 499 17.99 4.21 -26.55
N ASP A 500 18.15 4.29 -25.23
CA ASP A 500 17.51 3.36 -24.27
C ASP A 500 15.98 3.51 -24.24
N HIS A 501 15.46 4.72 -24.48
CA HIS A 501 14.02 5.01 -24.44
C HIS A 501 13.34 4.92 -25.81
N LYS A 502 14.05 4.55 -26.88
CA LYS A 502 13.51 4.52 -28.25
C LYS A 502 12.26 3.64 -28.37
N GLU A 503 12.29 2.44 -27.79
CA GLU A 503 11.12 1.55 -27.82
C GLU A 503 9.95 2.11 -27.01
N LEU A 504 10.23 2.65 -25.81
CA LEU A 504 9.20 3.24 -24.96
C LEU A 504 8.54 4.45 -25.65
N LEU A 505 9.34 5.26 -26.35
CA LEU A 505 8.88 6.40 -27.13
C LEU A 505 7.89 5.97 -28.24
N THR A 506 8.21 4.91 -28.99
CA THR A 506 7.30 4.41 -30.04
C THR A 506 5.98 3.87 -29.45
N LYS A 507 6.04 3.17 -28.31
CA LYS A 507 4.85 2.69 -27.59
C LYS A 507 4.03 3.86 -27.03
N ALA A 508 4.70 4.87 -26.48
CA ALA A 508 4.08 6.09 -25.98
C ALA A 508 3.34 6.84 -27.09
N GLU A 509 3.98 7.05 -28.26
CA GLU A 509 3.37 7.69 -29.41
C GLU A 509 2.12 6.93 -29.88
N SER A 510 2.22 5.60 -30.03
CA SER A 510 1.08 4.79 -30.48
C SER A 510 -0.08 4.83 -29.49
N TRP A 511 0.21 4.75 -28.18
CA TRP A 511 -0.78 4.83 -27.12
C TRP A 511 -1.49 6.19 -27.13
N THR A 512 -0.73 7.28 -27.18
CA THR A 512 -1.27 8.64 -27.17
C THR A 512 -2.16 8.91 -28.39
N LYS A 513 -1.71 8.52 -29.59
CA LYS A 513 -2.50 8.68 -30.82
C LYS A 513 -3.79 7.87 -30.77
N SER A 514 -3.73 6.62 -30.30
CA SER A 514 -4.92 5.77 -30.16
C SER A 514 -5.91 6.35 -29.15
N THR A 515 -5.43 6.77 -27.97
CA THR A 515 -6.28 7.40 -26.94
C THR A 515 -6.91 8.71 -27.43
N ALA A 516 -6.12 9.58 -28.07
CA ALA A 516 -6.64 10.84 -28.61
C ALA A 516 -7.68 10.61 -29.71
N ASN A 517 -7.45 9.66 -30.63
CA ASN A 517 -8.41 9.29 -31.66
C ASN A 517 -9.72 8.78 -31.06
N ASN A 518 -9.65 7.85 -30.11
CA ASN A 518 -10.85 7.29 -29.46
C ASN A 518 -11.67 8.38 -28.74
N SER A 519 -11.01 9.28 -28.01
CA SER A 519 -11.70 10.38 -27.31
C SER A 519 -12.22 11.46 -28.26
N MET A 520 -11.53 11.72 -29.37
CA MET A 520 -11.99 12.61 -30.43
C MET A 520 -13.25 12.04 -31.12
N LEU A 521 -13.32 10.73 -31.36
CA LEU A 521 -14.51 10.07 -31.90
C LEU A 521 -15.72 10.22 -30.98
N VAL A 522 -15.54 9.96 -29.67
CA VAL A 522 -16.63 10.15 -28.69
C VAL A 522 -17.10 11.60 -28.65
N SER A 523 -16.16 12.56 -28.65
CA SER A 523 -16.50 13.99 -28.67
C SER A 523 -17.22 14.41 -29.95
N THR A 524 -16.87 13.81 -31.08
CA THR A 524 -17.53 14.04 -32.38
C THR A 524 -18.96 13.51 -32.36
N LEU A 525 -19.19 12.29 -31.85
CA LEU A 525 -20.53 11.73 -31.70
C LEU A 525 -21.43 12.60 -30.82
N ILE A 526 -20.90 13.11 -29.71
CA ILE A 526 -21.63 14.04 -28.84
C ILE A 526 -21.96 15.34 -29.58
N THR A 527 -20.98 15.91 -30.30
CA THR A 527 -21.17 17.11 -31.12
C THR A 527 -22.30 16.93 -32.12
N THR A 528 -22.32 15.81 -32.85
CA THR A 528 -23.37 15.49 -33.82
C THR A 528 -24.74 15.37 -33.15
N GLY A 529 -24.85 14.59 -32.06
CA GLY A 529 -26.12 14.40 -31.35
C GLY A 529 -26.69 15.71 -30.77
N VAL A 530 -25.84 16.53 -30.16
CA VAL A 530 -26.21 17.83 -29.58
C VAL A 530 -26.57 18.84 -30.68
N LEU A 531 -25.85 18.83 -31.82
CA LEU A 531 -26.15 19.68 -32.96
C LEU A 531 -27.52 19.36 -33.55
N THR A 532 -27.85 18.07 -33.74
CA THR A 532 -29.18 17.63 -34.16
C THR A 532 -30.27 18.10 -33.19
N ALA A 533 -30.04 17.96 -31.88
CA ALA A 533 -30.97 18.41 -30.85
C ALA A 533 -31.18 19.94 -30.85
N THR A 534 -30.19 20.72 -31.30
CA THR A 534 -30.30 22.18 -31.42
C THR A 534 -31.33 22.58 -32.47
N PHE A 535 -31.37 21.86 -33.61
CA PHE A 535 -32.32 22.14 -34.69
C PHE A 535 -33.68 21.44 -34.48
N MET A 536 -33.69 20.28 -33.81
CA MET A 536 -34.91 19.52 -33.51
C MET A 536 -35.47 19.89 -32.14
N ILE A 537 -36.10 21.06 -32.07
CA ILE A 537 -36.60 21.63 -30.82
C ILE A 537 -37.69 20.72 -30.20
N PRO A 538 -37.50 20.23 -28.95
CA PRO A 538 -38.49 19.39 -28.27
C PRO A 538 -39.78 20.18 -28.03
N GLY A 539 -40.92 19.57 -28.35
CA GLY A 539 -42.24 20.21 -28.26
C GLY A 539 -42.63 21.07 -29.47
N GLY A 540 -41.75 21.20 -30.47
CA GLY A 540 -42.03 21.85 -31.75
C GLY A 540 -42.18 23.38 -31.70
N ASN A 541 -42.36 23.97 -32.88
CA ASN A 541 -42.54 25.41 -33.05
C ASN A 541 -44.00 25.75 -33.36
N ASN A 542 -44.40 26.95 -32.95
CA ASN A 542 -45.72 27.46 -33.26
C ASN A 542 -45.82 27.82 -34.75
N LYS A 543 -46.84 27.29 -35.44
CA LYS A 543 -47.01 27.44 -36.90
C LYS A 543 -47.24 28.88 -37.35
N SER A 544 -47.69 29.76 -36.45
CA SER A 544 -48.00 31.16 -36.77
C SER A 544 -46.87 32.14 -36.50
N SER A 545 -46.05 31.90 -35.48
CA SER A 545 -44.96 32.82 -35.06
C SER A 545 -43.55 32.28 -35.31
N GLY A 546 -43.40 30.99 -35.64
CA GLY A 546 -42.10 30.33 -35.78
C GLY A 546 -41.33 30.15 -34.47
N THR A 547 -41.88 30.61 -33.34
CA THR A 547 -41.25 30.54 -32.02
C THR A 547 -41.46 29.18 -31.35
N PRO A 548 -40.52 28.68 -30.52
CA PRO A 548 -40.70 27.45 -29.76
C PRO A 548 -41.93 27.48 -28.84
N ASN A 549 -42.72 26.41 -28.83
CA ASN A 549 -43.97 26.34 -28.05
C ASN A 549 -43.76 26.48 -26.54
N TYR A 550 -42.58 26.10 -26.04
CA TYR A 550 -42.24 26.04 -24.62
C TYR A 550 -41.27 27.14 -24.15
N LEU A 551 -41.08 28.19 -24.95
CA LEU A 551 -40.09 29.25 -24.71
C LEU A 551 -40.18 29.90 -23.32
N GLN A 552 -41.38 29.99 -22.74
CA GLN A 552 -41.59 30.60 -21.40
C GLN A 552 -41.42 29.62 -20.23
N LYS A 553 -41.20 28.32 -20.49
CA LYS A 553 -41.01 27.32 -19.44
C LYS A 553 -39.54 27.24 -19.03
N THR A 554 -39.30 27.11 -17.73
CA THR A 554 -37.95 26.97 -17.16
C THR A 554 -37.19 25.78 -17.75
N ALA A 555 -37.88 24.67 -18.04
CA ALA A 555 -37.27 23.48 -18.66
C ALA A 555 -36.65 23.76 -20.04
N PHE A 556 -37.24 24.67 -20.82
CA PHE A 556 -36.71 25.05 -22.14
C PHE A 556 -35.40 25.83 -22.04
N TYR A 557 -35.28 26.74 -21.06
CA TYR A 557 -34.02 27.45 -20.80
C TYR A 557 -32.92 26.49 -20.33
N VAL A 558 -33.25 25.54 -19.44
CA VAL A 558 -32.29 24.51 -18.99
C VAL A 558 -31.82 23.65 -20.17
N PHE A 559 -32.74 23.24 -21.05
CA PHE A 559 -32.42 22.52 -22.28
C PHE A 559 -31.46 23.32 -23.17
N ALA A 560 -31.81 24.55 -23.53
CA ALA A 560 -31.02 25.36 -24.46
C ALA A 560 -29.60 25.67 -23.93
N VAL A 561 -29.48 26.03 -22.65
CA VAL A 561 -28.17 26.28 -22.02
C VAL A 561 -27.33 25.00 -21.96
N SER A 562 -27.94 23.87 -21.60
CA SER A 562 -27.21 22.59 -21.51
C SER A 562 -26.73 22.11 -22.88
N VAL A 563 -27.54 22.26 -23.94
CA VAL A 563 -27.16 21.98 -25.32
C VAL A 563 -25.97 22.85 -25.75
N ALA A 564 -26.00 24.15 -25.46
CA ALA A 564 -24.90 25.06 -25.78
C ALA A 564 -23.60 24.69 -25.03
N CYS A 565 -23.69 24.43 -23.71
CA CYS A 565 -22.55 23.99 -22.90
C CYS A 565 -21.97 22.66 -23.39
N ALA A 566 -22.83 21.70 -23.76
CA ALA A 566 -22.40 20.41 -24.29
C ALA A 566 -21.63 20.56 -25.60
N LEU A 567 -22.14 21.39 -26.52
CA LEU A 567 -21.54 21.63 -27.83
C LEU A 567 -20.19 22.34 -27.73
N ILE A 568 -20.12 23.45 -27.00
CA ILE A 568 -18.88 24.24 -26.82
C ILE A 568 -17.79 23.37 -26.17
N SER A 569 -18.16 22.59 -25.14
CA SER A 569 -17.21 21.71 -24.46
C SER A 569 -16.77 20.54 -25.34
N ALA A 570 -17.66 19.99 -26.19
CA ALA A 570 -17.29 18.94 -27.14
C ALA A 570 -16.31 19.45 -28.20
N VAL A 571 -16.54 20.65 -28.75
CA VAL A 571 -15.63 21.27 -29.72
C VAL A 571 -14.28 21.57 -29.07
N ALA A 572 -14.26 22.10 -27.83
CA ALA A 572 -13.01 22.31 -27.09
C ALA A 572 -12.24 20.99 -26.87
N SER A 573 -12.94 19.90 -26.53
CA SER A 573 -12.37 18.55 -26.42
C SER A 573 -11.74 18.08 -27.74
N ILE A 574 -12.45 18.24 -28.87
CA ILE A 574 -11.94 17.88 -30.20
C ILE A 574 -10.67 18.66 -30.53
N LEU A 575 -10.65 19.97 -30.31
CA LEU A 575 -9.47 20.80 -30.59
C LEU A 575 -8.26 20.39 -29.75
N MET A 576 -8.46 20.00 -28.48
CA MET A 576 -7.38 19.51 -27.63
C MET A 576 -6.83 18.17 -28.10
N PHE A 577 -7.68 17.20 -28.45
CA PHE A 577 -7.22 15.91 -28.98
C PHE A 577 -6.58 16.04 -30.36
N LEU A 578 -7.09 16.93 -31.21
CA LEU A 578 -6.48 17.25 -32.49
C LEU A 578 -5.08 17.87 -32.31
N SER A 579 -4.90 18.74 -31.31
CA SER A 579 -3.58 19.28 -30.96
C SER A 579 -2.57 18.19 -30.58
N ILE A 580 -3.03 17.11 -29.93
CA ILE A 580 -2.19 15.95 -29.57
C ILE A 580 -1.84 15.10 -30.81
N LEU A 581 -2.75 15.01 -31.79
CA LEU A 581 -2.48 14.27 -33.03
C LEU A 581 -1.50 15.01 -33.95
N ILE A 582 -1.52 16.33 -33.94
CA ILE A 582 -0.67 17.19 -34.79
C ILE A 582 0.72 17.40 -34.17
N SER A 583 0.90 17.21 -32.85
CA SER A 583 2.18 17.47 -32.19
C SER A 583 3.31 16.56 -32.70
N SER A 584 4.49 17.14 -32.93
CA SER A 584 5.71 16.39 -33.20
C SER A 584 6.19 15.68 -31.94
N TYR A 585 6.26 14.36 -31.98
CA TYR A 585 6.75 13.53 -30.88
C TYR A 585 8.29 13.44 -30.81
N ALA A 586 8.99 14.17 -31.70
CA ALA A 586 10.44 14.24 -31.72
C ALA A 586 11.03 15.20 -30.65
N GLU A 587 10.20 16.06 -30.06
CA GLU A 587 10.62 17.08 -29.10
C GLU A 587 10.19 16.72 -27.67
N ASP A 588 11.11 16.83 -26.71
CA ASP A 588 10.83 16.63 -25.28
C ASP A 588 9.72 17.52 -24.73
N GLU A 589 9.64 18.74 -25.25
CA GLU A 589 8.62 19.72 -24.86
C GLU A 589 7.20 19.22 -25.14
N CYS A 590 7.06 18.34 -26.15
CA CYS A 590 5.82 17.64 -26.43
C CYS A 590 5.40 16.77 -25.23
N PHE A 591 6.30 15.93 -24.71
CA PHE A 591 6.00 15.06 -23.58
C PHE A 591 5.77 15.83 -22.28
N LYS A 592 6.44 16.96 -22.05
CA LYS A 592 6.16 17.84 -20.90
C LYS A 592 4.75 18.44 -20.93
N SER A 593 4.25 18.81 -22.11
CA SER A 593 2.91 19.44 -22.27
C SER A 593 1.78 18.43 -22.48
N LEU A 594 2.10 17.20 -22.88
CA LEU A 594 1.14 16.17 -23.29
C LEU A 594 0.13 15.79 -22.18
N PRO A 595 0.54 15.45 -20.94
CA PRO A 595 -0.40 15.11 -19.88
C PRO A 595 -1.42 16.21 -19.59
N PHE A 596 -0.99 17.48 -19.66
CA PHE A 596 -1.86 18.63 -19.47
C PHE A 596 -2.89 18.76 -20.60
N LYS A 597 -2.48 18.60 -21.86
CA LYS A 597 -3.40 18.61 -23.02
C LYS A 597 -4.44 17.49 -22.93
N LEU A 598 -3.99 16.28 -22.56
CA LEU A 598 -4.84 15.10 -22.37
C LEU A 598 -5.86 15.35 -21.26
N LEU A 599 -5.42 15.92 -20.14
CA LEU A 599 -6.27 16.27 -18.99
C LEU A 599 -7.37 17.27 -19.37
N VAL A 600 -7.01 18.38 -20.03
CA VAL A 600 -7.97 19.41 -20.43
C VAL A 600 -9.01 18.86 -21.42
N GLY A 601 -8.58 18.05 -22.38
CA GLY A 601 -9.49 17.36 -23.31
C GLY A 601 -10.48 16.46 -22.57
N MET A 602 -9.99 15.63 -21.63
CA MET A 602 -10.85 14.77 -20.83
C MET A 602 -11.81 15.56 -19.90
N VAL A 603 -11.40 16.70 -19.30
CA VAL A 603 -12.32 17.57 -18.52
C VAL A 603 -13.47 17.99 -19.43
N ALA A 604 -13.13 18.56 -20.59
CA ALA A 604 -14.10 19.12 -21.51
C ALA A 604 -15.09 18.05 -22.01
N GLN A 605 -14.61 16.83 -22.23
CA GLN A 605 -15.45 15.67 -22.57
C GLN A 605 -16.42 15.28 -21.45
N ILE A 606 -15.99 15.28 -20.18
CA ILE A 606 -16.87 14.99 -19.03
C ILE A 606 -17.96 16.06 -18.90
N ILE A 607 -17.59 17.34 -19.03
CA ILE A 607 -18.54 18.46 -19.02
C ILE A 607 -19.56 18.27 -20.14
N SER A 608 -19.10 17.92 -21.34
CA SER A 608 -19.95 17.70 -22.50
C SER A 608 -20.96 16.55 -22.29
N ILE A 609 -20.50 15.39 -21.82
CA ILE A 609 -21.36 14.23 -21.53
C ILE A 609 -22.40 14.58 -20.47
N THR A 610 -21.98 15.26 -19.40
CA THR A 610 -22.87 15.65 -18.30
C THR A 610 -23.95 16.63 -18.79
N SER A 611 -23.55 17.67 -19.54
CA SER A 611 -24.49 18.63 -20.13
C SER A 611 -25.43 17.98 -21.15
N MET A 612 -24.96 17.00 -21.93
CA MET A 612 -25.78 16.24 -22.86
C MET A 612 -26.86 15.41 -22.13
N MET A 613 -26.51 14.74 -21.03
CA MET A 613 -27.50 13.99 -20.22
C MET A 613 -28.56 14.91 -19.60
N VAL A 614 -28.17 16.11 -19.16
CA VAL A 614 -29.13 17.12 -18.64
C VAL A 614 -30.06 17.61 -19.75
N ALA A 615 -29.51 17.91 -20.93
CA ALA A 615 -30.31 18.30 -22.10
C ALA A 615 -31.30 17.20 -22.50
N PHE A 616 -30.87 15.94 -22.48
CA PHE A 616 -31.72 14.79 -22.75
C PHE A 616 -32.89 14.71 -21.76
N SER A 617 -32.63 14.77 -20.45
CA SER A 617 -33.68 14.76 -19.43
C SER A 617 -34.66 15.95 -19.56
N ALA A 618 -34.15 17.15 -19.86
CA ALA A 618 -34.98 18.33 -20.10
C ALA A 618 -35.86 18.19 -21.35
N ALA A 619 -35.35 17.59 -22.42
CA ALA A 619 -36.10 17.35 -23.66
C ALA A 619 -37.28 16.37 -23.45
N PHE A 620 -37.08 15.31 -22.66
CA PHE A 620 -38.16 14.39 -22.27
C PHE A 620 -39.21 15.08 -21.40
N TYR A 621 -38.78 15.91 -20.45
CA TYR A 621 -39.69 16.68 -19.62
C TYR A 621 -40.58 17.62 -20.45
N ILE A 622 -40.01 18.30 -21.46
CA ILE A 622 -40.75 19.18 -22.38
C ILE A 622 -41.75 18.38 -23.22
N THR A 623 -41.35 17.20 -23.73
CA THR A 623 -42.20 16.38 -24.61
C THR A 623 -43.41 15.77 -23.89
N TYR A 624 -43.25 15.33 -22.63
CA TYR A 624 -44.29 14.60 -21.88
C TYR A 624 -45.00 15.43 -20.80
N SER A 625 -44.84 16.76 -20.81
CA SER A 625 -45.35 17.65 -19.75
C SER A 625 -46.87 17.65 -19.57
N TYR A 626 -47.65 17.14 -20.54
CA TYR A 626 -49.11 17.21 -20.55
C TYR A 626 -49.83 15.87 -20.36
N GLY A 627 -49.13 14.76 -20.09
CA GLY A 627 -49.79 13.45 -19.99
C GLY A 627 -49.19 12.45 -18.99
N LEU A 628 -47.89 12.19 -19.05
CA LEU A 628 -47.25 11.08 -18.32
C LEU A 628 -46.03 11.58 -17.54
N THR A 629 -46.26 12.33 -16.47
CA THR A 629 -45.20 12.95 -15.65
C THR A 629 -44.24 11.94 -15.00
N TRP A 630 -44.67 10.68 -14.81
CA TRP A 630 -43.82 9.60 -14.31
C TRP A 630 -42.72 9.16 -15.30
N VAL A 631 -42.94 9.32 -16.61
CA VAL A 631 -42.01 8.87 -17.66
C VAL A 631 -40.71 9.69 -17.66
N PRO A 632 -40.73 11.04 -17.66
CA PRO A 632 -39.51 11.85 -17.52
C PRO A 632 -38.74 11.60 -16.22
N ILE A 633 -39.45 11.37 -15.10
CA ILE A 633 -38.81 11.07 -13.80
C ILE A 633 -38.06 9.74 -13.88
N PHE A 634 -38.71 8.70 -14.40
CA PHE A 634 -38.10 7.39 -14.59
C PHE A 634 -36.87 7.43 -15.51
N ILE A 635 -36.96 8.12 -16.65
CA ILE A 635 -35.85 8.28 -17.60
C ILE A 635 -34.70 9.08 -16.97
N SER A 636 -35.00 10.12 -16.20
CA SER A 636 -33.99 10.90 -15.48
C SER A 636 -33.23 10.00 -14.50
N VAL A 637 -33.95 9.24 -13.66
CA VAL A 637 -33.36 8.32 -12.68
C VAL A 637 -32.47 7.26 -13.34
N LEU A 638 -32.85 6.74 -14.50
CA LEU A 638 -32.03 5.78 -15.25
C LEU A 638 -30.81 6.40 -15.93
N SER A 639 -30.87 7.68 -16.30
CA SER A 639 -29.76 8.36 -17.00
C SER A 639 -28.65 8.80 -16.04
N PHE A 640 -28.99 9.15 -14.79
CA PHE A 640 -28.02 9.65 -13.79
C PHE A 640 -26.89 8.68 -13.41
N PRO A 641 -27.09 7.35 -13.27
CA PRO A 641 -26.03 6.38 -12.95
C PRO A 641 -24.90 6.30 -13.98
N SER A 642 -25.12 6.73 -15.22
CA SER A 642 -24.09 6.72 -16.27
C SER A 642 -22.93 7.67 -15.97
N ILE A 643 -23.19 8.79 -15.29
CA ILE A 643 -22.20 9.82 -14.94
C ILE A 643 -21.21 9.31 -13.88
N PRO A 644 -21.62 8.80 -12.69
CA PRO A 644 -20.70 8.26 -11.70
C PRO A 644 -19.96 7.01 -12.21
N LEU A 645 -20.59 6.21 -13.08
CA LEU A 645 -19.93 5.07 -13.70
C LEU A 645 -18.81 5.52 -14.64
N PHE A 646 -19.07 6.52 -15.49
CA PHE A 646 -18.05 7.09 -16.38
C PHE A 646 -16.91 7.75 -15.60
N THR A 647 -17.21 8.54 -14.57
CA THR A 647 -16.16 9.15 -13.74
C THR A 647 -15.35 8.11 -12.99
N PHE A 648 -15.97 7.05 -12.45
CA PHE A 648 -15.27 5.95 -11.79
C PHE A 648 -14.31 5.20 -12.73
N LEU A 649 -14.73 4.92 -13.97
CA LEU A 649 -13.90 4.20 -14.94
C LEU A 649 -12.66 4.99 -15.39
N ILE A 650 -12.78 6.32 -15.50
CA ILE A 650 -11.63 7.16 -15.92
C ILE A 650 -10.81 7.62 -14.70
N PHE A 651 -11.34 7.54 -13.49
CA PHE A 651 -10.67 8.00 -12.26
C PHE A 651 -9.22 7.48 -12.09
N PRO A 652 -8.90 6.19 -12.35
CA PRO A 652 -7.51 5.71 -12.25
C PRO A 652 -6.57 6.44 -13.21
N LEU A 653 -7.00 6.61 -14.46
CA LEU A 653 -6.22 7.32 -15.48
C LEU A 653 -6.06 8.81 -15.13
N TRP A 654 -7.11 9.44 -14.58
CA TRP A 654 -7.06 10.82 -14.06
C TRP A 654 -6.05 10.99 -12.94
N SER A 655 -6.10 10.09 -11.96
CA SER A 655 -5.18 10.06 -10.84
C SER A 655 -3.74 10.00 -11.37
N ASP A 656 -3.47 9.07 -12.29
CA ASP A 656 -2.13 8.88 -12.85
C ASP A 656 -1.64 10.10 -13.66
N ILE A 657 -2.50 10.71 -14.50
CA ILE A 657 -2.16 11.93 -15.26
C ILE A 657 -1.89 13.11 -14.32
N PHE A 658 -2.77 13.32 -13.34
CA PHE A 658 -2.64 14.44 -12.40
C PHE A 658 -1.38 14.31 -11.55
N HIS A 659 -1.07 13.09 -11.09
CA HIS A 659 0.15 12.79 -10.36
C HIS A 659 1.41 12.95 -11.23
N SER A 660 1.41 12.43 -12.47
CA SER A 660 2.54 12.60 -13.39
C SER A 660 2.80 14.09 -13.70
N SER A 661 1.75 14.88 -13.95
CA SER A 661 1.89 16.28 -14.39
C SER A 661 2.22 17.24 -13.27
N TYR A 662 1.45 17.20 -12.18
CA TYR A 662 1.55 18.18 -11.11
C TYR A 662 2.47 17.69 -10.01
N PHE A 663 2.36 16.42 -9.62
CA PHE A 663 3.11 15.94 -8.47
C PHE A 663 4.61 15.79 -8.79
N CYS A 664 4.99 15.27 -9.96
CA CYS A 664 6.41 15.20 -10.36
C CYS A 664 7.07 16.59 -10.45
N MET A 665 6.35 17.64 -10.87
CA MET A 665 6.88 19.02 -10.86
C MET A 665 7.06 19.61 -9.44
N TYR A 666 6.30 19.14 -8.45
CA TYR A 666 6.37 19.62 -7.06
C TYR A 666 7.24 18.75 -6.15
N LEU A 667 7.52 17.49 -6.53
CA LEU A 667 8.32 16.54 -5.75
C LEU A 667 9.77 17.01 -5.54
N PHE A 668 10.28 17.82 -6.48
CA PHE A 668 11.70 18.23 -6.52
C PHE A 668 11.92 19.73 -6.31
N ARG A 669 10.87 20.52 -6.06
CA ARG A 669 11.05 21.92 -5.66
C ARG A 669 11.23 21.99 -4.13
N PRO A 670 12.38 22.49 -3.62
CA PRO A 670 12.46 22.84 -2.22
C PRO A 670 11.36 23.88 -1.94
N ARG A 671 10.43 23.54 -1.06
CA ARG A 671 9.50 24.54 -0.52
C ARG A 671 10.33 25.44 0.38
N LYS A 672 10.73 26.60 -0.16
CA LYS A 672 11.35 27.69 0.59
C LYS A 672 10.54 28.05 1.82
#